data_AF-A0A1X1R952-F1
#
_entry.id   AF-A0A1X1R952-F1
#
_cell.length_a   1.000
_cell.length_b   1.000
_cell.length_c   1.000
_cell.angle_alpha   90.00
_cell.angle_beta   90.00
_cell.angle_gamma   90.00
#
_symmetry.space_group_name_H-M   'P 1'
#
loop_
_entity.id
_entity.type
_entity.pdbx_description
1 polymer ?
#
loop_
_entity_poly.entity_id
_entity_poly.type
_entity_poly.pdbx_seq_one_letter_code
_entity_poly.pdbx_strand_id
1 'polypeptide(L)'
;MASPSTVLPEQPESTPGEITHIRTDPGQPPVAIIDRSPITLRHRLIFAAIALLAAVSWAVIAFARGETVNAVWFVLAAICSYVIGYRFYARLVEQKIVKPRDDRATPAEEYENGTDYMPTDRRVMFGHHFAAIAGAGPLVGPVLAMQMGYLPGTIWIIIGAVFAGCVQDFLVLSISVRRRGRSLGQMARDEFGAIGGAAAILAVLSIMVILLAVLALVVVNALAESPWGVFSIAMTIPIAMLMGLYLRFARPGRISEVSLIGVVLLLLAVVAGGWVADTEWGANWFTLSKVTLSWCIIGYGLAASVLPVWFLLAPRDYLSTFMKVGTIALLAVGILLARPVMDAPAISQFASRGDGPVFAGSLFPFLFITIACGALSGFHALISSGTSPKLLEKEGQMRLIGYGGMLIESFVAIMALITAAILNQHLYFVLNAPTAATGTTAASAADYVNGLGLSGAPITPEEITATAQSVGEESIISRTGGAPTLALGMAEVLHQVFGGASMKAFWYHFAIMFEALFILTTVDAGTRVARFMLSDGLGNLGGPFRRLRDPSWRIGAWVCSVLVVAAWGSILLMGVTDPLGGINTLFPLFGIANQLLAAIALTVVTVVVIKRGLLRWAWIPGLPLAWDLVVTMTASWQKIFSADPKLGYWKQHSLYVAARDAGAGSFGAAKDPHQIDAVIRNTFIQGSLSIVFAVLVLVVVGVGVVVAVRALRGSGPPLTEDPPVPSHLFAPSGLIPTAAEKEVAKQWDDYSRAPATSRAR
;
A
#
# COMPACT_ATOMS: atom_id res chain seq x y z
N MET A 1 -17.43 35.24 -21.74
CA MET A 1 -18.88 35.05 -21.58
C MET A 1 -19.11 34.15 -20.38
N ALA A 2 -19.79 34.67 -19.36
CA ALA A 2 -20.03 33.97 -18.10
C ALA A 2 -20.87 32.70 -18.34
N SER A 3 -20.40 31.58 -17.81
CA SER A 3 -21.17 30.33 -17.78
C SER A 3 -22.34 30.53 -16.80
N PRO A 4 -23.58 30.12 -17.15
CA PRO A 4 -24.71 30.27 -16.25
C PRO A 4 -24.46 29.40 -15.02
N SER A 5 -24.39 30.05 -13.86
CA SER A 5 -24.36 29.38 -12.58
C SER A 5 -25.66 28.58 -12.42
N THR A 6 -25.58 27.27 -12.59
CA THR A 6 -26.59 26.33 -12.08
C THR A 6 -26.43 26.27 -10.56
N VAL A 7 -26.86 27.34 -9.91
CA VAL A 7 -27.09 27.39 -8.47
C VAL A 7 -28.29 26.47 -8.24
N LEU A 8 -28.11 25.43 -7.42
CA LEU A 8 -29.25 24.68 -6.87
C LEU A 8 -30.22 25.70 -6.26
N PRO A 9 -31.55 25.54 -6.40
CA PRO A 9 -32.51 26.44 -5.78
C PRO A 9 -32.18 26.64 -4.30
N GLU A 10 -32.29 27.87 -3.78
CA GLU A 10 -32.04 28.23 -2.38
C GLU A 10 -32.68 27.17 -1.47
N GLN A 11 -31.83 26.33 -0.87
CA GLN A 11 -32.27 25.23 -0.03
C GLN A 11 -32.80 25.81 1.28
N PRO A 12 -33.89 25.27 1.84
CA PRO A 12 -34.42 25.73 3.12
C PRO A 12 -33.46 25.31 4.23
N GLU A 13 -32.42 26.12 4.49
CA GLU A 13 -31.58 26.03 5.68
C GLU A 13 -32.47 26.34 6.90
N SER A 14 -33.01 25.32 7.56
CA SER A 14 -33.67 25.53 8.85
C SER A 14 -32.60 25.82 9.90
N THR A 15 -32.36 27.10 10.20
CA THR A 15 -31.47 27.52 11.29
C THR A 15 -32.28 27.72 12.58
N PRO A 16 -31.99 26.90 13.60
CA PRO A 16 -31.43 27.48 14.83
C PRO A 16 -30.36 26.58 15.49
N GLY A 17 -29.11 27.05 15.62
CA GLY A 17 -28.07 26.41 16.46
C GLY A 17 -26.68 26.24 15.81
N GLU A 18 -25.75 25.58 16.52
CA GLU A 18 -24.38 25.25 16.04
C GLU A 18 -24.37 24.13 14.97
N ILE A 19 -25.51 23.46 14.77
CA ILE A 19 -25.68 22.31 13.86
C ILE A 19 -26.69 22.70 12.78
N THR A 20 -26.29 22.57 11.51
CA THR A 20 -27.15 22.82 10.34
C THR A 20 -27.57 21.51 9.71
N HIS A 21 -28.87 21.32 9.50
CA HIS A 21 -29.42 20.18 8.75
C HIS A 21 -29.66 20.57 7.30
N ILE A 22 -29.23 19.72 6.37
CA ILE A 22 -29.41 19.95 4.93
C ILE A 22 -30.38 18.91 4.37
N ARG A 23 -31.35 19.39 3.59
CA ARG A 23 -32.34 18.58 2.87
C ARG A 23 -32.24 18.86 1.39
N THR A 24 -32.26 17.81 0.59
CA THR A 24 -32.34 17.86 -0.88
C THR A 24 -33.78 17.76 -1.37
N ASP A 25 -34.64 17.12 -0.58
CA ASP A 25 -36.09 16.97 -0.81
C ASP A 25 -36.84 17.37 0.47
N PRO A 26 -37.79 18.33 0.40
CA PRO A 26 -38.62 18.71 1.55
C PRO A 26 -39.37 17.56 2.22
N GLY A 27 -39.75 16.52 1.45
CA GLY A 27 -40.48 15.35 1.95
C GLY A 27 -39.60 14.30 2.63
N GLN A 28 -38.27 14.48 2.61
CA GLN A 28 -37.31 13.52 3.17
C GLN A 28 -36.65 14.08 4.44
N PRO A 29 -36.18 13.18 5.34
CA PRO A 29 -35.30 13.60 6.43
C PRO A 29 -34.00 14.21 5.90
N PRO A 30 -33.23 14.95 6.74
CA PRO A 30 -31.96 15.54 6.33
C PRO A 30 -30.98 14.52 5.76
N VAL A 31 -30.31 14.88 4.65
CA VAL A 31 -29.30 14.04 3.99
C VAL A 31 -27.87 14.35 4.45
N ALA A 32 -27.67 15.50 5.10
CA ALA A 32 -26.39 15.92 5.63
C ALA A 32 -26.53 16.81 6.86
N ILE A 33 -25.46 16.86 7.65
CA ILE A 33 -25.34 17.68 8.85
C ILE A 33 -24.02 18.45 8.78
N ILE A 34 -24.05 19.75 9.04
CA ILE A 34 -22.85 20.56 9.24
C ILE A 34 -22.78 20.97 10.70
N ASP A 35 -21.85 20.37 11.44
CA ASP A 35 -21.55 20.74 12.82
C ASP A 35 -20.45 21.81 12.85
N ARG A 36 -20.79 23.00 13.36
CA ARG A 36 -19.87 24.14 13.52
C ARG A 36 -19.46 24.36 14.97
N SER A 37 -19.74 23.42 15.87
CA SER A 37 -19.44 23.53 17.29
C SER A 37 -17.94 23.81 17.52
N PRO A 38 -17.58 24.82 18.35
CA PRO A 38 -16.19 25.16 18.59
C PRO A 38 -15.47 24.08 19.40
N ILE A 39 -14.15 23.99 19.24
CA ILE A 39 -13.32 23.12 20.08
C ILE A 39 -13.37 23.61 21.53
N THR A 40 -13.91 22.78 22.41
CA THR A 40 -13.96 23.06 23.85
C THR A 40 -12.56 23.11 24.47
N LEU A 41 -12.41 23.85 25.58
CA LEU A 41 -11.12 23.99 26.27
C LEU A 41 -10.51 22.63 26.65
N ARG A 42 -11.33 21.68 27.12
CA ARG A 42 -10.92 20.31 27.44
C ARG A 42 -10.23 19.63 26.24
N HIS A 43 -10.82 19.74 25.05
CA HIS A 43 -10.21 19.18 23.84
C HIS A 43 -8.90 19.87 23.50
N ARG A 44 -8.80 21.20 23.65
CA ARG A 44 -7.54 21.93 23.41
C ARG A 44 -6.43 21.46 24.34
N LEU A 45 -6.72 21.29 25.63
CA LEU A 45 -5.76 20.77 26.61
C LEU A 45 -5.31 19.34 26.29
N ILE A 46 -6.24 18.47 25.86
CA ILE A 46 -5.89 17.11 25.42
C ILE A 46 -4.94 17.14 24.22
N PHE A 47 -5.25 17.94 23.19
CA PHE A 47 -4.36 18.05 22.02
C PHE A 47 -3.02 18.71 22.36
N ALA A 48 -2.98 19.65 23.32
CA ALA A 48 -1.73 20.22 23.81
C ALA A 48 -0.86 19.16 24.53
N ALA A 49 -1.47 18.30 25.36
CA ALA A 49 -0.77 17.19 25.99
C ALA A 49 -0.24 16.16 24.96
N ILE A 50 -1.05 15.83 23.94
CA ILE A 50 -0.62 14.95 22.83
C ILE A 50 0.55 15.58 22.06
N ALA A 51 0.51 16.89 21.81
CA ALA A 51 1.60 17.60 21.14
C ALA A 51 2.88 17.62 21.98
N LEU A 52 2.76 17.81 23.30
CA LEU A 52 3.90 17.72 24.22
C LEU A 52 4.48 16.30 24.22
N LEU A 53 3.64 15.27 24.28
CA LEU A 53 4.08 13.88 24.23
C LEU A 53 4.77 13.53 22.90
N ALA A 54 4.26 14.05 21.77
CA ALA A 54 4.93 13.94 20.48
C ALA A 54 6.32 14.58 20.51
N ALA A 55 6.41 15.82 21.01
CA ALA A 55 7.67 16.55 21.07
C ALA A 55 8.71 15.84 21.94
N VAL A 56 8.31 15.34 23.12
CA VAL A 56 9.19 14.54 24.00
C VAL A 56 9.62 13.25 23.31
N SER A 57 8.70 12.52 22.70
CA SER A 57 9.01 11.26 22.01
C SER A 57 10.01 11.48 20.87
N TRP A 58 9.81 12.52 20.05
CA TRP A 58 10.76 12.92 19.02
C TRP A 58 12.10 13.35 19.58
N ALA A 59 12.14 14.11 20.68
CA ALA A 59 13.37 14.53 21.31
C ALA A 59 14.19 13.32 21.81
N VAL A 60 13.54 12.32 22.42
CA VAL A 60 14.20 11.10 22.85
C VAL A 60 14.78 10.34 21.65
N ILE A 61 13.97 10.09 20.61
CA ILE A 61 14.44 9.38 19.40
C ILE A 61 15.61 10.13 18.74
N ALA A 62 15.53 11.45 18.66
CA ALA A 62 16.47 12.29 17.93
C ALA A 62 17.77 12.57 18.68
N PHE A 63 17.74 12.69 20.02
CA PHE A 63 18.89 13.20 20.78
C PHE A 63 19.43 12.23 21.83
N ALA A 64 18.67 11.22 22.27
CA ALA A 64 19.24 10.20 23.14
C ALA A 64 20.31 9.43 22.34
N ARG A 65 21.57 9.59 22.77
CA ARG A 65 22.74 8.92 22.19
C ARG A 65 23.55 8.34 23.34
N GLY A 66 23.91 7.06 23.26
CA GLY A 66 24.63 6.34 24.32
C GLY A 66 23.74 5.71 25.40
N GLU A 67 22.44 6.01 25.42
CA GLU A 67 21.44 5.30 26.22
C GLU A 67 20.57 4.40 25.34
N THR A 68 20.03 3.31 25.91
CA THR A 68 19.16 2.38 25.20
C THR A 68 17.82 3.04 24.87
N VAL A 69 17.59 3.34 23.58
CA VAL A 69 16.32 3.91 23.12
C VAL A 69 15.28 2.78 23.05
N ASN A 70 14.14 2.99 23.70
CA ASN A 70 13.05 2.02 23.70
C ASN A 70 12.12 2.19 22.50
N ALA A 71 11.63 1.08 21.94
CA ALA A 71 10.65 1.07 20.86
C ALA A 71 9.34 1.82 21.20
N VAL A 72 8.96 1.90 22.48
CA VAL A 72 7.77 2.65 22.96
C VAL A 72 7.74 4.09 22.43
N TRP A 73 8.90 4.76 22.38
CA TRP A 73 8.98 6.15 21.94
C TRP A 73 8.58 6.31 20.46
N PHE A 74 8.88 5.33 19.62
CA PHE A 74 8.51 5.32 18.21
C PHE A 74 7.00 5.16 18.03
N VAL A 75 6.39 4.25 18.80
CA VAL A 75 4.94 4.06 18.83
C VAL A 75 4.23 5.36 19.24
N LEU A 76 4.70 6.00 20.32
CA LEU A 76 4.14 7.26 20.81
C LEU A 76 4.35 8.42 19.84
N ALA A 77 5.55 8.56 19.25
CA ALA A 77 5.85 9.58 18.26
C ALA A 77 4.92 9.45 17.03
N ALA A 78 4.72 8.23 16.54
CA ALA A 78 3.83 7.95 15.41
C ALA A 78 2.37 8.30 15.75
N ILE A 79 1.80 7.71 16.82
CA ILE A 79 0.40 7.92 17.19
C ILE A 79 0.11 9.41 17.44
N CYS A 80 0.95 10.09 18.22
CA CYS A 80 0.70 11.49 18.54
C CYS A 80 0.81 12.38 17.29
N SER A 81 1.80 12.14 16.42
CA SER A 81 1.97 12.89 15.17
C SER A 81 0.79 12.67 14.22
N TYR A 82 0.28 11.43 14.10
CA TYR A 82 -0.87 11.11 13.26
C TYR A 82 -2.17 11.72 13.78
N VAL A 83 -2.39 11.71 15.09
CA VAL A 83 -3.56 12.36 15.70
C VAL A 83 -3.54 13.87 15.43
N ILE A 84 -2.38 14.52 15.54
CA ILE A 84 -2.21 15.94 15.23
C ILE A 84 -2.42 16.20 13.74
N GLY A 85 -1.77 15.42 12.86
CA GLY A 85 -1.90 15.51 11.41
C GLY A 85 -3.35 15.37 10.95
N TYR A 86 -4.05 14.33 11.41
CA TYR A 86 -5.47 14.11 11.12
C TYR A 86 -6.37 15.23 11.64
N ARG A 87 -6.07 15.77 12.82
CA ARG A 87 -6.92 16.77 13.46
C ARG A 87 -6.80 18.15 12.84
N PHE A 88 -5.59 18.56 12.48
CA PHE A 88 -5.29 19.92 12.04
C PHE A 88 -5.02 19.98 10.54
N TYR A 89 -4.07 19.18 10.04
CA TYR A 89 -3.64 19.27 8.64
C TYR A 89 -4.67 18.64 7.69
N ALA A 90 -5.22 17.46 8.00
CA ALA A 90 -6.28 16.88 7.17
C ALA A 90 -7.54 17.76 7.12
N ARG A 91 -7.89 18.43 8.23
CA ARG A 91 -8.99 19.41 8.25
C ARG A 91 -8.67 20.68 7.47
N LEU A 92 -7.41 21.14 7.47
CA LEU A 92 -7.00 22.26 6.63
C LEU A 92 -7.21 21.92 5.14
N VAL A 93 -6.77 20.74 4.70
CA VAL A 93 -6.96 20.24 3.33
C VAL A 93 -8.45 20.12 3.00
N GLU A 94 -9.24 19.54 3.93
CA GLU A 94 -10.68 19.39 3.80
C GLU A 94 -11.39 20.74 3.61
N GLN A 95 -11.11 21.72 4.47
CA GLN A 95 -11.79 23.01 4.44
C GLN A 95 -11.35 23.93 3.29
N LYS A 96 -10.09 23.85 2.88
CA LYS A 96 -9.50 24.79 1.91
C LYS A 96 -9.52 24.26 0.48
N ILE A 97 -9.36 22.94 0.28
CA ILE A 97 -9.25 22.32 -1.04
C ILE A 97 -10.48 21.46 -1.38
N VAL A 98 -10.82 20.49 -0.53
CA VAL A 98 -11.83 19.46 -0.85
C VAL A 98 -13.24 20.04 -0.80
N LYS A 99 -13.59 20.69 0.33
CA LYS A 99 -14.91 21.19 0.67
C LYS A 99 -15.98 20.13 0.37
N PRO A 100 -16.03 19.03 1.16
CA PRO A 100 -16.94 17.93 0.92
C PRO A 100 -18.40 18.40 1.00
N ARG A 101 -19.24 17.83 0.16
CA ARG A 101 -20.66 18.14 0.03
C ARG A 101 -21.49 16.87 0.15
N ASP A 102 -22.06 16.65 1.31
CA ASP A 102 -22.89 15.46 1.60
C ASP A 102 -24.32 15.59 1.05
N ASP A 103 -24.67 16.75 0.52
CA ASP A 103 -25.88 16.99 -0.26
C ASP A 103 -25.75 16.58 -1.74
N ARG A 104 -24.52 16.27 -2.18
CA ARG A 104 -24.22 15.76 -3.52
C ARG A 104 -24.15 14.23 -3.50
N ALA A 105 -24.86 13.58 -4.41
CA ALA A 105 -24.78 12.13 -4.62
C ALA A 105 -23.36 11.75 -5.07
N THR A 106 -22.81 10.70 -4.45
CA THR A 106 -21.55 10.11 -4.89
C THR A 106 -21.79 9.19 -6.10
N PRO A 107 -20.74 8.76 -6.82
CA PRO A 107 -20.89 7.79 -7.91
C PRO A 107 -21.52 6.46 -7.43
N ALA A 108 -21.30 6.09 -6.17
CA ALA A 108 -21.88 4.89 -5.58
C ALA A 108 -23.41 4.96 -5.55
N GLU A 109 -23.97 6.13 -5.24
CA GLU A 109 -25.40 6.39 -5.19
C GLU A 109 -25.98 6.65 -6.59
N GLU A 110 -25.32 7.47 -7.42
CA GLU A 110 -25.84 7.87 -8.74
C GLU A 110 -25.88 6.70 -9.73
N TYR A 111 -24.88 5.81 -9.69
CA TYR A 111 -24.72 4.71 -10.64
C TYR A 111 -24.91 3.33 -9.99
N GLU A 112 -25.63 3.26 -8.86
CA GLU A 112 -25.81 2.02 -8.11
C GLU A 112 -26.25 0.87 -9.01
N ASN A 113 -25.42 -0.18 -9.07
CA ASN A 113 -25.66 -1.36 -9.91
C ASN A 113 -25.49 -2.69 -9.14
N GLY A 114 -25.15 -2.63 -7.85
CA GLY A 114 -24.96 -3.80 -6.99
C GLY A 114 -23.73 -4.66 -7.32
N THR A 115 -22.86 -4.21 -8.24
CA THR A 115 -21.62 -4.92 -8.61
C THR A 115 -20.37 -4.04 -8.47
N ASP A 116 -20.29 -2.96 -9.26
CA ASP A 116 -19.13 -2.05 -9.31
C ASP A 116 -19.39 -0.74 -8.55
N TYR A 117 -20.65 -0.30 -8.51
CA TYR A 117 -21.12 0.87 -7.78
C TYR A 117 -22.15 0.43 -6.76
N MET A 118 -21.84 0.64 -5.49
CA MET A 118 -22.71 0.25 -4.38
C MET A 118 -22.36 1.06 -3.14
N PRO A 119 -23.28 1.89 -2.61
CA PRO A 119 -23.06 2.59 -1.35
C PRO A 119 -22.74 1.56 -0.25
N THR A 120 -21.56 1.68 0.34
CA THR A 120 -21.04 0.71 1.31
C THR A 120 -20.77 1.41 2.63
N ASP A 121 -21.28 0.85 3.74
CA ASP A 121 -21.07 1.42 5.08
C ASP A 121 -19.60 1.81 5.29
N ARG A 122 -19.38 3.04 5.72
CA ARG A 122 -18.05 3.64 5.94
C ARG A 122 -17.05 2.78 6.71
N ARG A 123 -17.48 1.89 7.62
CA ARG A 123 -16.57 1.02 8.40
C ARG A 123 -16.04 -0.11 7.53
N VAL A 124 -16.94 -0.71 6.75
CA VAL A 124 -16.60 -1.74 5.76
C VAL A 124 -15.77 -1.12 4.64
N MET A 125 -16.17 0.06 4.16
CA MET A 125 -15.42 0.81 3.16
C MET A 125 -14.01 1.13 3.67
N PHE A 126 -13.86 1.69 4.88
CA PHE A 126 -12.56 1.95 5.49
C PHE A 126 -11.69 0.70 5.53
N GLY A 127 -12.25 -0.44 5.95
CA GLY A 127 -11.56 -1.73 5.94
C GLY A 127 -11.11 -2.16 4.54
N HIS A 128 -12.00 -2.05 3.54
CA HIS A 128 -11.70 -2.40 2.15
C HIS A 128 -10.61 -1.51 1.56
N HIS A 129 -10.71 -0.19 1.75
CA HIS A 129 -9.70 0.77 1.30
C HIS A 129 -8.36 0.48 1.98
N PHE A 130 -8.33 0.39 3.32
CA PHE A 130 -7.13 0.05 4.08
C PHE A 130 -6.50 -1.26 3.63
N ALA A 131 -7.30 -2.32 3.44
CA ALA A 131 -6.81 -3.62 3.03
C ALA A 131 -6.22 -3.61 1.61
N ALA A 132 -6.80 -2.81 0.70
CA ALA A 132 -6.31 -2.67 -0.66
C ALA A 132 -5.01 -1.85 -0.73
N ILE A 133 -4.87 -0.80 0.08
CA ILE A 133 -3.68 0.06 0.07
C ILE A 133 -2.51 -0.54 0.87
N ALA A 134 -2.78 -1.19 2.01
CA ALA A 134 -1.77 -1.80 2.88
C ALA A 134 -1.33 -3.17 2.34
N GLY A 135 -0.40 -3.14 1.38
CA GLY A 135 0.25 -4.30 0.78
C GLY A 135 1.63 -4.62 1.36
N ALA A 136 2.56 -5.12 0.52
CA ALA A 136 3.93 -5.46 0.97
C ALA A 136 4.78 -4.22 1.28
N GLY A 137 4.60 -3.15 0.51
CA GLY A 137 5.46 -1.96 0.59
C GLY A 137 5.62 -1.37 2.00
N PRO A 138 4.56 -1.13 2.80
CA PRO A 138 4.71 -0.61 4.15
C PRO A 138 5.34 -1.63 5.12
N LEU A 139 5.35 -2.92 4.81
CA LEU A 139 5.97 -3.95 5.66
C LEU A 139 7.44 -4.15 5.29
N VAL A 140 7.70 -4.41 4.01
CA VAL A 140 9.02 -4.76 3.48
C VAL A 140 9.94 -3.54 3.36
N GLY A 141 9.42 -2.40 2.87
CA GLY A 141 10.23 -1.21 2.62
C GLY A 141 11.00 -0.72 3.84
N PRO A 142 10.33 -0.49 4.99
CA PRO A 142 11.00 -0.09 6.24
C PRO A 142 12.02 -1.12 6.74
N VAL A 143 11.71 -2.42 6.60
CA VAL A 143 12.61 -3.50 7.00
C VAL A 143 13.86 -3.51 6.13
N LEU A 144 13.74 -3.41 4.80
CA LEU A 144 14.90 -3.36 3.91
C LEU A 144 15.71 -2.07 4.10
N ALA A 145 15.05 -0.95 4.37
CA ALA A 145 15.71 0.33 4.66
C ALA A 145 16.43 0.35 6.01
N MET A 146 16.19 -0.62 6.89
CA MET A 146 16.79 -0.70 8.22
C MET A 146 18.34 -0.75 8.17
N GLN A 147 18.94 -1.23 7.07
CA GLN A 147 20.40 -1.15 6.88
C GLN A 147 20.96 0.28 6.99
N MET A 148 20.12 1.32 6.79
CA MET A 148 20.50 2.73 6.88
C MET A 148 20.33 3.34 8.28
N GLY A 149 19.80 2.59 9.24
CA GLY A 149 19.50 3.07 10.61
C GLY A 149 18.05 3.53 10.77
N TYR A 150 17.58 3.60 12.02
CA TYR A 150 16.14 3.74 12.31
C TYR A 150 15.63 5.17 12.11
N LEU A 151 16.49 6.17 12.32
CA LEU A 151 16.07 7.57 12.44
C LEU A 151 15.60 8.16 11.11
N PRO A 152 16.35 8.04 9.99
CA PRO A 152 15.90 8.57 8.70
C PRO A 152 14.59 7.95 8.23
N GLY A 153 14.44 6.62 8.40
CA GLY A 153 13.21 5.91 8.05
C GLY A 153 12.02 6.38 8.88
N THR A 154 12.20 6.53 10.19
CA THR A 154 11.14 7.02 11.10
C THR A 154 10.65 8.42 10.72
N ILE A 155 11.58 9.33 10.39
CA ILE A 155 11.24 10.69 9.94
C ILE A 155 10.43 10.64 8.65
N TRP A 156 10.92 9.89 7.65
CA TRP A 156 10.26 9.83 6.36
C TRP A 156 8.89 9.16 6.42
N ILE A 157 8.74 8.05 7.17
CA ILE A 157 7.45 7.38 7.35
C ILE A 157 6.44 8.34 7.96
N ILE A 158 6.76 8.99 9.08
CA ILE A 158 5.78 9.82 9.81
C ILE A 158 5.50 11.14 9.06
N ILE A 159 6.56 11.90 8.74
CA ILE A 159 6.41 13.23 8.13
C ILE A 159 5.99 13.10 6.66
N GLY A 160 6.59 12.17 5.91
CA GLY A 160 6.23 11.89 4.53
C GLY A 160 4.77 11.46 4.41
N ALA A 161 4.28 10.58 5.28
CA ALA A 161 2.86 10.20 5.27
C ALA A 161 1.93 11.39 5.52
N VAL A 162 2.17 12.17 6.58
CA VAL A 162 1.27 13.28 6.97
C VAL A 162 1.19 14.34 5.86
N PHE A 163 2.33 14.72 5.28
CA PHE A 163 2.39 15.85 4.34
C PHE A 163 2.30 15.47 2.86
N ALA A 164 2.68 14.25 2.48
CA ALA A 164 2.66 13.78 1.10
C ALA A 164 1.62 12.68 0.87
N GLY A 165 1.80 11.49 1.45
CA GLY A 165 0.97 10.32 1.16
C GLY A 165 -0.51 10.53 1.48
N CYS A 166 -0.82 10.98 2.69
CA CYS A 166 -2.20 11.21 3.12
C CYS A 166 -2.90 12.31 2.31
N VAL A 167 -2.13 13.33 1.89
CA VAL A 167 -2.61 14.42 1.03
C VAL A 167 -2.94 13.90 -0.35
N GLN A 168 -2.02 13.14 -0.96
CA GLN A 168 -2.23 12.55 -2.28
C GLN A 168 -3.48 11.69 -2.27
N ASP A 169 -3.58 10.76 -1.32
CA ASP A 169 -4.65 9.78 -1.29
C ASP A 169 -6.03 10.43 -1.11
N PHE A 170 -6.13 11.38 -0.17
CA PHE A 170 -7.36 12.13 0.06
C PHE A 170 -7.77 13.01 -1.15
N LEU A 171 -6.81 13.70 -1.78
CA LEU A 171 -7.11 14.58 -2.91
C LEU A 171 -7.45 13.79 -4.18
N VAL A 172 -6.76 12.68 -4.45
CA VAL A 172 -7.08 11.79 -5.58
C VAL A 172 -8.49 11.23 -5.42
N LEU A 173 -8.85 10.74 -4.22
CA LEU A 173 -10.19 10.26 -3.90
C LEU A 173 -11.25 11.34 -4.16
N SER A 174 -11.04 12.55 -3.62
CA SER A 174 -11.95 13.68 -3.83
C SER A 174 -12.14 14.06 -5.30
N ILE A 175 -11.06 14.07 -6.08
CA ILE A 175 -11.09 14.45 -7.48
C ILE A 175 -11.81 13.38 -8.31
N SER A 176 -11.62 12.09 -7.99
CA SER A 176 -12.23 10.98 -8.70
C SER A 176 -13.72 10.80 -8.37
N VAL A 177 -14.14 11.01 -7.11
CA VAL A 177 -15.57 10.99 -6.71
C VAL A 177 -16.39 12.00 -7.54
N ARG A 178 -15.83 13.17 -7.85
CA ARG A 178 -16.50 14.19 -8.69
C ARG A 178 -16.38 13.95 -10.20
N ARG A 179 -15.85 12.80 -10.61
CA ARG A 179 -15.63 12.36 -11.99
C ARG A 179 -16.08 10.91 -12.18
N ARG A 180 -17.20 10.50 -11.57
CA ARG A 180 -17.78 9.14 -11.64
C ARG A 180 -16.86 8.00 -11.22
N GLY A 181 -15.85 8.26 -10.38
CA GLY A 181 -14.86 7.22 -10.03
C GLY A 181 -13.96 6.82 -11.21
N ARG A 182 -13.59 7.79 -12.06
CA ARG A 182 -12.63 7.58 -13.15
C ARG A 182 -11.24 7.25 -12.62
N SER A 183 -10.59 6.29 -13.29
CA SER A 183 -9.22 5.86 -13.01
C SER A 183 -8.21 7.00 -13.23
N LEU A 184 -7.06 6.93 -12.55
CA LEU A 184 -6.02 7.96 -12.63
C LEU A 184 -5.57 8.26 -14.07
N GLY A 185 -5.35 7.23 -14.89
CA GLY A 185 -4.96 7.39 -16.29
C GLY A 185 -6.03 8.12 -17.11
N GLN A 186 -7.31 7.85 -16.84
CA GLN A 186 -8.40 8.54 -17.52
C GLN A 186 -8.55 9.98 -17.03
N MET A 187 -8.41 10.25 -15.73
CA MET A 187 -8.39 11.62 -15.20
C MET A 187 -7.24 12.44 -15.81
N ALA A 188 -6.05 11.85 -15.92
CA ALA A 188 -4.92 12.50 -16.60
C ALA A 188 -5.24 12.82 -18.06
N ARG A 189 -5.92 11.93 -18.79
CA ARG A 189 -6.37 12.18 -20.16
C ARG A 189 -7.39 13.31 -20.25
N ASP A 190 -8.35 13.34 -19.33
CA ASP A 190 -9.39 14.36 -19.30
C ASP A 190 -8.81 15.76 -19.00
N GLU A 191 -7.77 15.83 -18.17
CA GLU A 191 -7.14 17.10 -17.75
C GLU A 191 -6.00 17.56 -18.68
N PHE A 192 -5.24 16.63 -19.27
CA PHE A 192 -4.03 16.92 -20.06
C PHE A 192 -4.20 16.73 -21.57
N GLY A 193 -5.37 16.25 -22.01
CA GLY A 193 -5.64 15.98 -23.42
C GLY A 193 -5.00 14.68 -23.93
N ALA A 194 -4.98 14.50 -25.26
CA ALA A 194 -4.64 13.22 -25.88
C ALA A 194 -3.20 12.75 -25.61
N ILE A 195 -2.22 13.65 -25.71
CA ILE A 195 -0.79 13.32 -25.56
C ILE A 195 -0.48 12.97 -24.10
N GLY A 196 -0.79 13.89 -23.17
CA GLY A 196 -0.57 13.65 -21.73
C GLY A 196 -1.38 12.46 -21.21
N GLY A 197 -2.59 12.26 -21.71
CA GLY A 197 -3.43 11.11 -21.39
C GLY A 197 -2.87 9.78 -21.89
N ALA A 198 -2.40 9.70 -23.13
CA ALA A 198 -1.79 8.48 -23.66
C ALA A 198 -0.52 8.12 -22.88
N ALA A 199 0.34 9.12 -22.60
CA ALA A 199 1.54 8.92 -21.79
C ALA A 199 1.20 8.44 -20.38
N ALA A 200 0.20 9.03 -19.72
CA ALA A 200 -0.24 8.62 -18.40
C ALA A 200 -0.82 7.20 -18.39
N ILE A 201 -1.70 6.85 -19.32
CA ILE A 201 -2.30 5.50 -19.38
C ILE A 201 -1.20 4.45 -19.59
N LEU A 202 -0.27 4.68 -20.52
CA LEU A 202 0.85 3.76 -20.77
C LEU A 202 1.75 3.64 -19.54
N ALA A 203 2.14 4.77 -18.94
CA ALA A 203 2.99 4.78 -17.75
C ALA A 203 2.35 4.03 -16.60
N VAL A 204 1.10 4.36 -16.26
CA VAL A 204 0.41 3.75 -15.13
C VAL A 204 0.23 2.25 -15.35
N LEU A 205 -0.17 1.81 -16.55
CA LEU A 205 -0.34 0.39 -16.84
C LEU A 205 0.99 -0.38 -16.76
N SER A 206 2.06 0.12 -17.37
CA SER A 206 3.36 -0.54 -17.36
C SER A 206 4.00 -0.56 -15.97
N ILE A 207 3.84 0.51 -15.19
CA ILE A 207 4.26 0.54 -13.77
C ILE A 207 3.47 -0.50 -12.98
N MET A 208 2.15 -0.56 -13.16
CA MET A 208 1.28 -1.48 -12.42
C MET A 208 1.68 -2.94 -12.60
N VAL A 209 2.08 -3.34 -13.82
CA VAL A 209 2.59 -4.69 -14.10
C VAL A 209 3.81 -5.03 -13.25
N ILE A 210 4.76 -4.11 -13.10
CA ILE A 210 5.94 -4.34 -12.25
C ILE A 210 5.57 -4.37 -10.77
N LEU A 211 4.69 -3.47 -10.33
CA LEU A 211 4.26 -3.44 -8.93
C LEU A 211 3.67 -4.79 -8.51
N LEU A 212 2.79 -5.37 -9.32
CA LEU A 212 2.20 -6.69 -9.06
C LEU A 212 3.24 -7.80 -9.04
N ALA A 213 4.19 -7.79 -9.98
CA ALA A 213 5.24 -8.80 -10.04
C ALA A 213 6.14 -8.80 -8.80
N VAL A 214 6.55 -7.61 -8.34
CA VAL A 214 7.43 -7.47 -7.18
C VAL A 214 6.68 -7.77 -5.87
N LEU A 215 5.41 -7.39 -5.76
CA LEU A 215 4.57 -7.80 -4.64
C LEU A 215 4.47 -9.34 -4.56
N ALA A 216 4.17 -10.00 -5.68
CA ALA A 216 4.11 -11.45 -5.73
C ALA A 216 5.48 -12.11 -5.41
N LEU A 217 6.59 -11.49 -5.82
CA LEU A 217 7.94 -11.97 -5.54
C LEU A 217 8.26 -12.01 -4.04
N VAL A 218 7.78 -11.04 -3.26
CA VAL A 218 7.93 -11.05 -1.80
C VAL A 218 7.22 -12.26 -1.20
N VAL A 219 6.00 -12.56 -1.64
CA VAL A 219 5.24 -13.73 -1.18
C VAL A 219 5.98 -15.02 -1.50
N VAL A 220 6.52 -15.14 -2.71
CA VAL A 220 7.31 -16.31 -3.11
C VAL A 220 8.53 -16.49 -2.21
N ASN A 221 9.28 -15.43 -1.91
CA ASN A 221 10.48 -15.55 -1.07
C ASN A 221 10.17 -15.80 0.41
N ALA A 222 9.01 -15.37 0.90
CA ALA A 222 8.58 -15.67 2.26
C ALA A 222 8.20 -17.15 2.45
N LEU A 223 7.56 -17.74 1.44
CA LEU A 223 6.90 -19.05 1.54
C LEU A 223 7.64 -20.21 0.88
N ALA A 224 8.50 -19.93 -0.09
CA ALA A 224 9.30 -20.99 -0.71
C ALA A 224 10.08 -21.74 0.37
N GLU A 225 10.13 -23.06 0.24
CA GLU A 225 10.80 -23.94 1.19
C GLU A 225 10.20 -23.93 2.62
N SER A 226 9.02 -23.33 2.84
CA SER A 226 8.32 -23.31 4.13
C SER A 226 6.96 -24.03 4.05
N PRO A 227 6.89 -25.35 4.33
CA PRO A 227 5.66 -26.13 4.20
C PRO A 227 4.55 -25.63 5.12
N TRP A 228 4.89 -25.19 6.34
CA TRP A 228 3.96 -24.59 7.29
C TRP A 228 3.28 -23.36 6.67
N GLY A 229 4.09 -22.43 6.12
CA GLY A 229 3.59 -21.19 5.53
C GLY A 229 2.71 -21.44 4.31
N VAL A 230 3.14 -22.31 3.39
CA VAL A 230 2.38 -22.65 2.17
C VAL A 230 1.03 -23.28 2.53
N PHE A 231 0.99 -24.25 3.44
CA PHE A 231 -0.26 -24.89 3.87
C PHE A 231 -1.22 -23.86 4.47
N SER A 232 -0.74 -23.05 5.42
CA SER A 232 -1.57 -22.07 6.15
C SER A 232 -2.22 -21.08 5.19
N ILE A 233 -1.49 -20.62 4.18
CA ILE A 233 -2.01 -19.69 3.17
C ILE A 233 -2.94 -20.38 2.18
N ALA A 234 -2.60 -21.59 1.73
CA ALA A 234 -3.45 -22.37 0.83
C ALA A 234 -4.84 -22.58 1.44
N MET A 235 -4.93 -22.84 2.74
CA MET A 235 -6.19 -22.99 3.47
C MET A 235 -7.05 -21.73 3.50
N THR A 236 -6.51 -20.55 3.25
CA THR A 236 -7.32 -19.32 3.21
C THR A 236 -8.26 -19.27 2.01
N ILE A 237 -7.97 -19.98 0.93
CA ILE A 237 -8.82 -20.08 -0.26
C ILE A 237 -10.14 -20.81 0.06
N PRO A 238 -10.13 -22.07 0.55
CA PRO A 238 -11.36 -22.75 0.92
C PRO A 238 -12.09 -22.08 2.08
N ILE A 239 -11.38 -21.48 3.05
CA ILE A 239 -12.00 -20.70 4.13
C ILE A 239 -12.78 -19.53 3.54
N ALA A 240 -12.18 -18.75 2.64
CA ALA A 240 -12.86 -17.62 2.00
C ALA A 240 -14.06 -18.06 1.14
N MET A 241 -13.95 -19.16 0.38
CA MET A 241 -15.05 -19.72 -0.39
C MET A 241 -16.20 -20.17 0.52
N LEU A 242 -15.90 -20.82 1.66
CA LEU A 242 -16.88 -21.21 2.65
C LEU A 242 -17.58 -19.99 3.25
N MET A 243 -16.83 -18.94 3.61
CA MET A 243 -17.38 -17.68 4.10
C MET A 243 -18.30 -17.03 3.06
N GLY A 244 -17.90 -17.01 1.78
CA GLY A 244 -18.71 -16.46 0.68
C GLY A 244 -20.01 -17.22 0.46
N LEU A 245 -19.95 -18.55 0.43
CA LEU A 245 -21.13 -19.41 0.32
C LEU A 245 -22.05 -19.28 1.53
N TYR A 246 -21.50 -19.17 2.74
CA TYR A 246 -22.28 -19.00 3.96
C TYR A 246 -23.05 -17.68 3.96
N LEU A 247 -22.39 -16.57 3.61
CA LEU A 247 -23.02 -15.25 3.51
C LEU A 247 -24.05 -15.18 2.39
N ARG A 248 -23.88 -15.95 1.32
CA ARG A 248 -24.81 -15.93 0.18
C ARG A 248 -26.03 -16.83 0.37
N PHE A 249 -25.83 -18.05 0.88
CA PHE A 249 -26.86 -19.08 0.87
C PHE A 249 -27.31 -19.55 2.27
N ALA A 250 -26.41 -19.60 3.26
CA ALA A 250 -26.74 -20.16 4.57
C ALA A 250 -27.41 -19.14 5.49
N ARG A 251 -26.78 -17.99 5.72
CA ARG A 251 -27.30 -16.90 6.56
C ARG A 251 -26.93 -15.52 6.02
N PRO A 252 -27.71 -15.00 5.06
CA PRO A 252 -27.52 -13.65 4.53
C PRO A 252 -27.53 -12.59 5.63
N GLY A 253 -26.56 -11.66 5.57
CA GLY A 253 -26.47 -10.51 6.47
C GLY A 253 -25.83 -10.77 7.85
N ARG A 254 -25.54 -12.02 8.24
CA ARG A 254 -24.88 -12.32 9.52
C ARG A 254 -23.35 -12.28 9.44
N ILE A 255 -22.84 -11.10 9.16
CA ILE A 255 -21.41 -10.87 8.88
C ILE A 255 -20.52 -11.23 10.08
N SER A 256 -20.93 -10.93 11.31
CA SER A 256 -20.16 -11.19 12.54
C SER A 256 -19.92 -12.68 12.80
N GLU A 257 -20.94 -13.53 12.58
CA GLU A 257 -20.83 -15.00 12.74
C GLU A 257 -19.75 -15.57 11.81
N VAL A 258 -19.80 -15.18 10.53
CA VAL A 258 -18.85 -15.63 9.50
C VAL A 258 -17.45 -15.09 9.76
N SER A 259 -17.34 -13.87 10.27
CA SER A 259 -16.04 -13.29 10.67
C SER A 259 -15.38 -14.15 11.74
N LEU A 260 -16.13 -14.51 12.79
CA LEU A 260 -15.62 -15.31 13.90
C LEU A 260 -15.21 -16.72 13.42
N ILE A 261 -16.05 -17.36 12.60
CA ILE A 261 -15.75 -18.66 12.00
C ILE A 261 -14.46 -18.56 11.17
N GLY A 262 -14.34 -17.55 10.31
CA GLY A 262 -13.17 -17.36 9.45
C GLY A 262 -11.88 -17.16 10.26
N VAL A 263 -11.92 -16.33 11.31
CA VAL A 263 -10.75 -16.10 12.19
C VAL A 263 -10.36 -17.38 12.93
N VAL A 264 -11.33 -18.11 13.49
CA VAL A 264 -11.06 -19.38 14.19
C VAL A 264 -10.47 -20.40 13.23
N LEU A 265 -11.06 -20.58 12.04
CA LEU A 265 -10.53 -21.50 11.03
C LEU A 265 -9.14 -21.11 10.55
N LEU A 266 -8.84 -19.82 10.46
CA LEU A 266 -7.52 -19.33 10.08
C LEU A 266 -6.48 -19.63 11.16
N LEU A 267 -6.78 -19.37 12.44
CA LEU A 267 -5.90 -19.71 13.55
C LEU A 267 -5.68 -21.23 13.63
N LEU A 268 -6.74 -22.02 13.43
CA LEU A 268 -6.64 -23.47 13.33
C LEU A 268 -5.78 -23.91 12.13
N ALA A 269 -5.86 -23.22 10.99
CA ALA A 269 -5.03 -23.51 9.82
C ALA A 269 -3.54 -23.24 10.09
N VAL A 270 -3.20 -22.20 10.87
CA VAL A 270 -1.81 -21.97 11.30
C VAL A 270 -1.32 -23.08 12.20
N VAL A 271 -2.12 -23.47 13.21
CA VAL A 271 -1.73 -24.56 14.13
C VAL A 271 -1.61 -25.89 13.38
N ALA A 272 -2.58 -26.21 12.53
CA ALA A 272 -2.55 -27.41 11.69
C ALA A 272 -1.41 -27.38 10.67
N GLY A 273 -0.96 -26.20 10.23
CA GLY A 273 0.20 -26.03 9.37
C GLY A 273 1.48 -26.61 9.99
N GLY A 274 1.69 -26.42 11.30
CA GLY A 274 2.79 -27.06 12.01
C GLY A 274 2.68 -28.57 12.04
N TRP A 275 1.50 -29.09 12.38
CA TRP A 275 1.25 -30.54 12.39
C TRP A 275 1.45 -31.19 11.02
N VAL A 276 1.05 -30.50 9.95
CA VAL A 276 1.23 -30.99 8.57
C VAL A 276 2.69 -30.91 8.17
N ALA A 277 3.40 -29.83 8.50
CA ALA A 277 4.82 -29.67 8.20
C ALA A 277 5.69 -30.76 8.85
N ASP A 278 5.31 -31.22 10.05
CA ASP A 278 6.02 -32.31 10.76
C ASP A 278 5.78 -33.70 10.14
N THR A 279 4.82 -33.85 9.22
CA THR A 279 4.58 -35.13 8.52
C THR A 279 5.39 -35.22 7.22
N GLU A 280 5.89 -36.42 6.89
CA GLU A 280 6.60 -36.65 5.63
C GLU A 280 5.77 -36.27 4.39
N TRP A 281 4.46 -36.58 4.40
CA TRP A 281 3.58 -36.22 3.30
C TRP A 281 3.41 -34.70 3.18
N GLY A 282 3.19 -33.99 4.30
CA GLY A 282 2.99 -32.55 4.30
C GLY A 282 4.25 -31.79 3.89
N ALA A 283 5.42 -32.19 4.40
CA ALA A 283 6.70 -31.65 3.96
C ALA A 283 6.90 -31.85 2.45
N ASN A 284 6.65 -33.05 1.91
CA ASN A 284 6.84 -33.32 0.49
C ASN A 284 5.88 -32.53 -0.43
N TRP A 285 4.63 -32.31 -0.01
CA TRP A 285 3.63 -31.62 -0.84
C TRP A 285 3.70 -30.10 -0.74
N PHE A 286 4.09 -29.55 0.42
CA PHE A 286 4.06 -28.12 0.69
C PHE A 286 5.45 -27.44 0.66
N THR A 287 6.54 -28.19 0.63
CA THR A 287 7.89 -27.65 0.35
C THR A 287 8.03 -27.37 -1.15
N LEU A 288 7.48 -26.24 -1.58
CA LEU A 288 7.47 -25.83 -2.98
C LEU A 288 8.69 -25.00 -3.34
N SER A 289 9.28 -25.29 -4.51
CA SER A 289 10.30 -24.42 -5.10
C SER A 289 9.74 -23.03 -5.43
N LYS A 290 10.60 -22.02 -5.47
CA LYS A 290 10.19 -20.65 -5.85
C LYS A 290 9.49 -20.60 -7.21
N VAL A 291 9.94 -21.40 -8.18
CA VAL A 291 9.37 -21.44 -9.54
C VAL A 291 7.98 -22.08 -9.53
N THR A 292 7.80 -23.21 -8.85
CA THR A 292 6.49 -23.88 -8.72
C THR A 292 5.49 -22.95 -8.04
N LEU A 293 5.90 -22.34 -6.93
CA LEU A 293 5.05 -21.42 -6.18
C LEU A 293 4.67 -20.18 -7.01
N SER A 294 5.57 -19.69 -7.85
CA SER A 294 5.26 -18.58 -8.78
C SER A 294 4.14 -18.94 -9.75
N TRP A 295 4.15 -20.14 -10.32
CA TRP A 295 3.08 -20.62 -11.18
C TRP A 295 1.76 -20.78 -10.42
N CYS A 296 1.79 -21.24 -9.17
CA CYS A 296 0.61 -21.28 -8.31
C CYS A 296 0.02 -19.87 -8.09
N ILE A 297 0.86 -18.87 -7.80
CA ILE A 297 0.41 -17.48 -7.59
C ILE A 297 -0.11 -16.85 -8.90
N ILE A 298 0.50 -17.16 -10.04
CA ILE A 298 0.00 -16.73 -11.37
C ILE A 298 -1.37 -17.33 -11.65
N GLY A 299 -1.53 -18.65 -11.46
CA GLY A 299 -2.80 -19.34 -11.63
C GLY A 299 -3.88 -18.81 -10.67
N TYR A 300 -3.49 -18.55 -9.43
CA TYR A 300 -4.34 -17.93 -8.42
C TYR A 300 -4.78 -16.52 -8.82
N GLY A 301 -3.87 -15.65 -9.24
CA GLY A 301 -4.19 -14.29 -9.68
C GLY A 301 -5.14 -14.27 -10.88
N LEU A 302 -4.98 -15.21 -11.82
CA LEU A 302 -5.94 -15.40 -12.91
C LEU A 302 -7.31 -15.80 -12.38
N ALA A 303 -7.40 -16.81 -11.51
CA ALA A 303 -8.65 -17.27 -10.93
C ALA A 303 -9.35 -16.14 -10.13
N ALA A 304 -8.63 -15.44 -9.25
CA ALA A 304 -9.17 -14.35 -8.43
C ALA A 304 -9.64 -13.14 -9.26
N SER A 305 -8.98 -12.87 -10.39
CA SER A 305 -9.38 -11.77 -11.28
C SER A 305 -10.66 -12.06 -12.09
N VAL A 306 -10.95 -13.34 -12.35
CA VAL A 306 -12.07 -13.82 -13.17
C VAL A 306 -13.28 -14.24 -12.34
N LEU A 307 -13.06 -14.81 -11.15
CA LEU A 307 -14.13 -15.29 -10.28
C LEU A 307 -15.01 -14.14 -9.75
N PRO A 308 -16.31 -14.40 -9.47
CA PRO A 308 -17.20 -13.41 -8.88
C PRO A 308 -16.66 -12.86 -7.56
N VAL A 309 -16.80 -11.55 -7.36
CA VAL A 309 -16.26 -10.84 -6.20
C VAL A 309 -16.74 -11.41 -4.87
N TRP A 310 -18.03 -11.76 -4.78
CA TRP A 310 -18.64 -12.31 -3.57
C TRP A 310 -18.15 -13.71 -3.20
N PHE A 311 -17.59 -14.46 -4.16
CA PHE A 311 -17.26 -15.87 -3.95
C PHE A 311 -15.89 -16.07 -3.29
N LEU A 312 -14.89 -15.27 -3.71
CA LEU A 312 -13.53 -15.40 -3.22
C LEU A 312 -12.99 -14.09 -2.64
N LEU A 313 -13.01 -13.01 -3.43
CA LEU A 313 -12.31 -11.78 -3.08
C LEU A 313 -12.90 -11.07 -1.86
N ALA A 314 -14.20 -10.79 -1.85
CA ALA A 314 -14.82 -10.06 -0.75
C ALA A 314 -14.73 -10.80 0.61
N PRO A 315 -15.04 -12.11 0.70
CA PRO A 315 -14.88 -12.85 1.96
C PRO A 315 -13.43 -12.92 2.44
N ARG A 316 -12.48 -13.09 1.51
CA ARG A 316 -11.05 -13.14 1.80
C ARG A 316 -10.52 -11.79 2.29
N ASP A 317 -10.83 -10.72 1.58
CA ASP A 317 -10.42 -9.36 1.94
C ASP A 317 -10.97 -8.97 3.30
N TYR A 318 -12.20 -9.39 3.59
CA TYR A 318 -12.83 -9.17 4.87
C TYR A 318 -12.14 -9.93 6.00
N LEU A 319 -11.82 -11.22 5.82
CA LEU A 319 -10.99 -11.99 6.76
C LEU A 319 -9.61 -11.34 6.97
N SER A 320 -8.96 -10.98 5.86
CA SER A 320 -7.65 -10.32 5.83
C SER A 320 -7.71 -9.03 6.66
N THR A 321 -8.71 -8.17 6.45
CA THR A 321 -8.90 -6.88 7.17
C THR A 321 -8.87 -7.04 8.68
N PHE A 322 -9.58 -8.01 9.25
CA PHE A 322 -9.55 -8.23 10.70
C PHE A 322 -8.21 -8.71 11.20
N MET A 323 -7.58 -9.63 10.47
CA MET A 323 -6.22 -10.06 10.78
C MET A 323 -5.25 -8.89 10.67
N LYS A 324 -5.44 -7.99 9.69
CA LYS A 324 -4.63 -6.79 9.49
C LYS A 324 -4.63 -5.91 10.74
N VAL A 325 -5.81 -5.48 11.14
CA VAL A 325 -5.98 -4.57 12.27
C VAL A 325 -5.65 -5.27 13.59
N GLY A 326 -6.08 -6.51 13.76
CA GLY A 326 -5.89 -7.30 14.97
C GLY A 326 -4.42 -7.59 15.27
N THR A 327 -3.66 -8.09 14.30
CA THR A 327 -2.23 -8.40 14.48
C THR A 327 -1.41 -7.15 14.73
N ILE A 328 -1.67 -6.05 14.02
CA ILE A 328 -0.92 -4.80 14.22
C ILE A 328 -1.24 -4.18 15.58
N ALA A 329 -2.49 -4.23 16.03
CA ALA A 329 -2.86 -3.82 17.38
C ALA A 329 -2.19 -4.71 18.44
N LEU A 330 -2.17 -6.04 18.22
CA LEU A 330 -1.50 -6.99 19.10
C LEU A 330 0.00 -6.71 19.19
N LEU A 331 0.66 -6.45 18.06
CA LEU A 331 2.08 -6.10 18.01
C LEU A 331 2.36 -4.77 18.71
N ALA A 332 1.54 -3.74 18.50
CA ALA A 332 1.69 -2.46 19.19
C ALA A 332 1.56 -2.62 20.71
N VAL A 333 0.57 -3.38 21.19
CA VAL A 333 0.43 -3.71 22.62
C VAL A 333 1.62 -4.53 23.11
N GLY A 334 2.08 -5.51 22.32
CA GLY A 334 3.27 -6.30 22.60
C GLY A 334 4.51 -5.42 22.80
N ILE A 335 4.75 -4.44 21.93
CA ILE A 335 5.86 -3.50 22.05
C ILE A 335 5.74 -2.64 23.33
N LEU A 336 4.54 -2.16 23.66
CA LEU A 336 4.33 -1.35 24.85
C LEU A 336 4.58 -2.11 26.17
N LEU A 337 4.33 -3.43 26.16
CA LEU A 337 4.50 -4.31 27.32
C LEU A 337 5.92 -4.87 27.40
N ALA A 338 6.47 -5.40 26.30
CA ALA A 338 7.82 -5.95 26.22
C ALA A 338 8.89 -4.87 26.33
N ARG A 339 8.60 -3.66 25.85
CA ARG A 339 9.51 -2.50 25.85
C ARG A 339 10.88 -2.87 25.27
N PRO A 340 10.96 -3.40 24.04
CA PRO A 340 12.23 -3.82 23.46
C PRO A 340 13.15 -2.62 23.22
N VAL A 341 14.44 -2.85 23.38
CA VAL A 341 15.49 -1.88 23.07
C VAL A 341 15.79 -1.92 21.58
N MET A 342 16.07 -0.75 21.01
CA MET A 342 16.49 -0.63 19.62
C MET A 342 17.98 -0.97 19.50
N ASP A 343 18.30 -2.13 18.93
CA ASP A 343 19.67 -2.59 18.69
C ASP A 343 20.29 -1.94 17.45
N ALA A 344 19.46 -1.55 16.48
CA ALA A 344 19.92 -0.82 15.31
C ALA A 344 20.39 0.61 15.69
N PRO A 345 21.45 1.14 15.06
CA PRO A 345 21.90 2.51 15.26
C PRO A 345 20.91 3.51 14.66
N ALA A 346 20.92 4.73 15.19
CA ALA A 346 20.11 5.82 14.66
C ALA A 346 20.38 6.07 13.17
N ILE A 347 21.66 6.13 12.80
CA ILE A 347 22.14 6.22 11.42
C ILE A 347 23.28 5.22 11.29
N SER A 348 23.18 4.33 10.30
CA SER A 348 24.20 3.33 10.02
C SER A 348 25.28 3.86 9.07
N GLN A 349 26.47 3.28 9.09
CA GLN A 349 27.56 3.59 8.15
C GLN A 349 27.16 3.38 6.67
N PHE A 350 26.22 2.47 6.40
CA PHE A 350 25.74 2.22 5.04
C PHE A 350 24.90 3.38 4.49
N ALA A 351 24.34 4.23 5.36
CA ALA A 351 23.57 5.40 4.94
C ALA A 351 24.43 6.41 4.18
N SER A 352 25.70 6.59 4.56
CA SER A 352 26.64 7.51 3.90
C SER A 352 27.46 6.83 2.81
N ARG A 353 27.96 5.61 3.05
CA ARG A 353 28.81 4.88 2.10
C ARG A 353 28.05 4.38 0.86
N GLY A 354 26.78 4.01 1.03
CA GLY A 354 25.93 3.50 -0.05
C GLY A 354 26.28 2.10 -0.56
N ASP A 355 27.16 1.37 0.14
CA ASP A 355 27.60 0.02 -0.19
C ASP A 355 26.89 -1.06 0.65
N GLY A 356 25.69 -0.76 1.14
CA GLY A 356 24.86 -1.66 1.94
C GLY A 356 24.58 -2.99 1.22
N PRO A 357 24.61 -4.13 1.95
CA PRO A 357 24.49 -5.45 1.32
C PRO A 357 23.05 -5.79 0.91
N VAL A 358 22.03 -5.18 1.53
CA VAL A 358 20.61 -5.42 1.18
C VAL A 358 20.28 -4.76 -0.16
N PHE A 359 20.71 -3.51 -0.32
CA PHE A 359 20.67 -2.80 -1.60
C PHE A 359 21.76 -1.74 -1.66
N ALA A 360 22.29 -1.51 -2.86
CA ALA A 360 23.25 -0.45 -3.11
C ALA A 360 22.57 0.91 -3.28
N GLY A 361 23.20 1.95 -2.73
CA GLY A 361 22.74 3.34 -2.76
C GLY A 361 22.86 4.01 -1.39
N SER A 362 23.26 5.28 -1.38
CA SER A 362 23.28 6.12 -0.17
C SER A 362 21.86 6.53 0.24
N LEU A 363 21.73 7.10 1.45
CA LEU A 363 20.46 7.53 2.04
C LEU A 363 19.61 8.34 1.07
N PHE A 364 20.20 9.38 0.46
CA PHE A 364 19.54 10.13 -0.60
C PHE A 364 20.05 9.66 -1.97
N PRO A 365 19.18 9.23 -2.89
CA PRO A 365 17.70 9.20 -2.82
C PRO A 365 17.10 7.85 -2.36
N PHE A 366 17.92 6.83 -2.09
CA PHE A 366 17.42 5.44 -2.03
C PHE A 366 16.53 5.12 -0.83
N LEU A 367 16.74 5.76 0.33
CA LEU A 367 15.86 5.57 1.49
C LEU A 367 14.40 5.87 1.12
N PHE A 368 14.18 6.98 0.41
CA PHE A 368 12.86 7.48 0.09
C PHE A 368 12.14 6.55 -0.89
N ILE A 369 12.83 6.08 -1.95
CA ILE A 369 12.22 5.13 -2.90
C ILE A 369 12.05 3.73 -2.31
N THR A 370 12.91 3.31 -1.37
CA THR A 370 12.78 2.01 -0.68
C THR A 370 11.57 2.03 0.25
N ILE A 371 11.39 3.10 1.02
CA ILE A 371 10.20 3.35 1.84
C ILE A 371 9.21 4.20 1.04
N ALA A 372 8.78 3.70 -0.11
CA ALA A 372 7.72 4.36 -0.89
C ALA A 372 6.37 4.19 -0.18
N CYS A 373 5.84 2.96 -0.11
CA CYS A 373 4.59 2.72 0.65
C CYS A 373 4.83 2.86 2.16
N GLY A 374 3.82 3.35 2.89
CA GLY A 374 3.97 3.81 4.28
C GLY A 374 4.32 5.30 4.42
N ALA A 375 4.85 5.96 3.37
CA ALA A 375 5.12 7.40 3.34
C ALA A 375 4.46 8.11 2.15
N LEU A 376 4.72 7.68 0.91
CA LEU A 376 4.10 8.18 -0.31
C LEU A 376 4.01 7.06 -1.35
N SER A 377 2.78 6.61 -1.65
CA SER A 377 2.55 5.48 -2.56
C SER A 377 1.74 5.87 -3.79
N GLY A 378 2.26 5.62 -4.98
CA GLY A 378 1.50 5.77 -6.22
C GLY A 378 0.39 4.75 -6.37
N PHE A 379 0.58 3.53 -5.86
CA PHE A 379 -0.45 2.48 -5.89
C PHE A 379 -1.75 2.92 -5.19
N HIS A 380 -1.65 3.68 -4.10
CA HIS A 380 -2.81 4.21 -3.38
C HIS A 380 -3.68 5.09 -4.27
N ALA A 381 -3.06 5.92 -5.12
CA ALA A 381 -3.80 6.74 -6.07
C ALA A 381 -4.63 5.91 -7.06
N LEU A 382 -4.25 4.66 -7.34
CA LEU A 382 -5.05 3.75 -8.17
C LEU A 382 -6.27 3.23 -7.42
N ILE A 383 -6.12 2.90 -6.14
CA ILE A 383 -7.25 2.47 -5.30
C ILE A 383 -8.21 3.65 -5.06
N SER A 384 -7.67 4.82 -4.74
CA SER A 384 -8.41 6.07 -4.53
C SER A 384 -9.08 6.64 -5.77
N SER A 385 -8.66 6.26 -6.98
CA SER A 385 -9.34 6.67 -8.22
C SER A 385 -10.15 5.56 -8.89
N GLY A 386 -9.87 4.28 -8.63
CA GLY A 386 -10.43 3.16 -9.38
C GLY A 386 -11.55 2.40 -8.67
N THR A 387 -11.43 2.18 -7.36
CA THR A 387 -12.36 1.32 -6.60
C THR A 387 -13.09 2.11 -5.52
N SER A 388 -12.35 2.84 -4.70
CA SER A 388 -12.87 3.54 -3.53
C SER A 388 -13.98 4.56 -3.82
N PRO A 389 -13.88 5.40 -4.88
CA PRO A 389 -14.94 6.35 -5.22
C PRO A 389 -16.31 5.72 -5.53
N LYS A 390 -16.32 4.45 -5.94
CA LYS A 390 -17.51 3.74 -6.41
C LYS A 390 -18.28 3.08 -5.26
N LEU A 391 -17.69 3.06 -4.06
CA LEU A 391 -18.25 2.43 -2.86
C LEU A 391 -18.61 3.43 -1.76
N LEU A 392 -18.23 4.70 -1.94
CA LEU A 392 -18.35 5.75 -0.95
C LEU A 392 -19.81 6.23 -0.79
N GLU A 393 -20.37 6.23 0.41
CA GLU A 393 -21.73 6.74 0.65
C GLU A 393 -21.79 8.27 0.55
N LYS A 394 -20.80 8.97 1.14
CA LYS A 394 -20.81 10.43 1.30
C LYS A 394 -19.44 11.06 1.14
N GLU A 395 -19.38 12.27 0.56
CA GLU A 395 -18.13 13.02 0.37
C GLU A 395 -17.40 13.31 1.70
N GLY A 396 -18.12 13.54 2.80
CA GLY A 396 -17.60 13.81 4.14
C GLY A 396 -16.82 12.64 4.74
N GLN A 397 -17.04 11.42 4.24
CA GLN A 397 -16.31 10.22 4.67
C GLN A 397 -14.91 10.13 4.05
N MET A 398 -14.61 10.88 2.98
CA MET A 398 -13.33 10.79 2.26
C MET A 398 -12.11 11.09 3.14
N ARG A 399 -12.26 11.98 4.15
CA ARG A 399 -11.17 12.29 5.08
C ARG A 399 -10.83 11.08 5.97
N LEU A 400 -11.84 10.35 6.45
CA LEU A 400 -11.64 9.14 7.22
C LEU A 400 -11.03 8.03 6.35
N ILE A 401 -11.56 7.84 5.15
CA ILE A 401 -11.18 6.73 4.28
C ILE A 401 -9.79 6.94 3.68
N GLY A 402 -9.56 8.02 2.94
CA GLY A 402 -8.27 8.25 2.27
C GLY A 402 -7.19 8.70 3.25
N TYR A 403 -7.35 9.89 3.85
CA TYR A 403 -6.33 10.43 4.77
C TYR A 403 -6.13 9.50 5.98
N GLY A 404 -7.22 9.04 6.60
CA GLY A 404 -7.16 8.13 7.75
C GLY A 404 -6.61 6.74 7.42
N GLY A 405 -6.97 6.17 6.26
CA GLY A 405 -6.45 4.89 5.79
C GLY A 405 -4.94 4.91 5.63
N MET A 406 -4.41 5.96 4.98
CA MET A 406 -2.97 6.16 4.80
C MET A 406 -2.21 6.34 6.14
N LEU A 407 -2.80 7.00 7.14
CA LEU A 407 -2.19 7.10 8.46
C LEU A 407 -2.05 5.73 9.14
N ILE A 408 -3.04 4.85 8.99
CA ILE A 408 -2.94 3.48 9.54
C ILE A 408 -1.91 2.67 8.78
N GLU A 409 -1.81 2.78 7.45
CA GLU A 409 -0.72 2.15 6.69
C GLU A 409 0.66 2.65 7.16
N SER A 410 0.80 3.95 7.38
CA SER A 410 2.03 4.53 7.92
C SER A 410 2.35 4.04 9.34
N PHE A 411 1.34 3.78 10.16
CA PHE A 411 1.53 3.14 11.47
C PHE A 411 2.04 1.70 11.34
N VAL A 412 1.52 0.93 10.37
CA VAL A 412 2.03 -0.41 10.04
C VAL A 412 3.52 -0.34 9.65
N ALA A 413 3.91 0.68 8.87
CA ALA A 413 5.31 0.88 8.49
C ALA A 413 6.24 1.17 9.69
N ILE A 414 5.76 1.91 10.70
CA ILE A 414 6.51 2.10 11.95
C ILE A 414 6.63 0.79 12.73
N MET A 415 5.58 -0.05 12.79
CA MET A 415 5.69 -1.36 13.45
C MET A 415 6.74 -2.24 12.75
N ALA A 416 6.73 -2.27 11.41
CA ALA A 416 7.69 -3.04 10.63
C ALA A 416 9.14 -2.54 10.82
N LEU A 417 9.33 -1.22 10.85
CA LEU A 417 10.62 -0.61 11.18
C LEU A 417 11.11 -1.03 12.56
N ILE A 418 10.24 -0.97 13.57
CA ILE A 418 10.58 -1.39 14.95
C ILE A 418 10.99 -2.86 14.97
N THR A 419 10.22 -3.75 14.33
CA THR A 419 10.54 -5.19 14.33
C THR A 419 11.89 -5.51 13.72
N ALA A 420 12.35 -4.74 12.72
CA ALA A 420 13.69 -4.90 12.17
C ALA A 420 14.77 -4.26 13.06
N ALA A 421 14.45 -3.14 13.70
CA ALA A 421 15.40 -2.37 14.50
C ALA A 421 15.73 -2.97 15.87
N ILE A 422 14.85 -3.83 16.41
CA ILE A 422 15.09 -4.55 17.67
C ILE A 422 15.95 -5.80 17.47
N LEU A 423 16.14 -6.24 16.23
CA LEU A 423 17.00 -7.38 15.95
C LEU A 423 18.46 -6.95 15.99
N ASN A 424 19.31 -7.84 16.51
CA ASN A 424 20.75 -7.69 16.39
C ASN A 424 21.15 -7.47 14.92
N GLN A 425 22.05 -6.53 14.65
CA GLN A 425 22.42 -6.17 13.28
C GLN A 425 23.00 -7.34 12.48
N HIS A 426 23.84 -8.19 13.09
CA HIS A 426 24.40 -9.34 12.41
C HIS A 426 23.29 -10.29 11.96
N LEU A 427 22.33 -10.57 12.84
CA LEU A 427 21.16 -11.38 12.52
C LEU A 427 20.32 -10.74 11.40
N TYR A 428 20.05 -9.43 11.47
CA TYR A 428 19.36 -8.70 10.40
C TYR A 428 20.02 -8.91 9.02
N PHE A 429 21.35 -8.86 8.94
CA PHE A 429 22.07 -9.08 7.68
C PHE A 429 22.16 -10.55 7.29
N VAL A 430 22.15 -11.51 8.23
CA VAL A 430 22.02 -12.94 7.91
C VAL A 430 20.73 -13.19 7.12
N LEU A 431 19.60 -12.55 7.51
CA LEU A 431 18.33 -12.72 6.80
C LEU A 431 18.28 -11.96 5.46
N ASN A 432 18.78 -10.73 5.41
CA ASN A 432 18.53 -9.81 4.27
C ASN A 432 19.66 -9.70 3.25
N ALA A 433 20.88 -10.15 3.55
CA ALA A 433 21.97 -10.12 2.59
C ALA A 433 21.78 -11.19 1.49
N PRO A 434 22.25 -10.94 0.25
CA PRO A 434 22.16 -11.89 -0.85
C PRO A 434 22.88 -13.22 -0.54
N THR A 435 22.30 -14.35 -0.97
CA THR A 435 22.90 -15.70 -0.84
C THR A 435 24.29 -15.79 -1.47
N ALA A 436 24.56 -14.98 -2.50
CA ALA A 436 25.88 -14.90 -3.13
C ALA A 436 26.98 -14.41 -2.17
N ALA A 437 26.61 -13.68 -1.11
CA ALA A 437 27.53 -13.13 -0.14
C ALA A 437 27.60 -13.97 1.15
N THR A 438 26.45 -14.41 1.66
CA THR A 438 26.32 -15.19 2.90
C THR A 438 26.60 -16.68 2.72
N GLY A 439 26.52 -17.20 1.49
CA GLY A 439 26.54 -18.64 1.23
C GLY A 439 25.27 -19.33 1.71
N THR A 440 25.36 -20.64 1.96
CA THR A 440 24.23 -21.49 2.38
C THR A 440 24.41 -22.12 3.75
N THR A 441 25.54 -21.87 4.43
CA THR A 441 25.86 -22.45 5.73
C THR A 441 25.92 -21.37 6.80
N ALA A 442 25.61 -21.74 8.05
CA ALA A 442 25.68 -20.81 9.17
C ALA A 442 27.10 -20.25 9.37
N ALA A 443 28.13 -21.05 9.10
CA ALA A 443 29.53 -20.61 9.14
C ALA A 443 29.84 -19.50 8.14
N SER A 444 29.52 -19.72 6.86
CA SER A 444 29.79 -18.71 5.83
C SER A 444 28.99 -17.42 6.06
N ALA A 445 27.76 -17.55 6.57
CA ALA A 445 26.91 -16.41 6.89
C ALA A 445 27.49 -15.59 8.05
N ALA A 446 27.92 -16.24 9.13
CA ALA A 446 28.55 -15.60 10.29
C ALA A 446 29.85 -14.87 9.88
N ASP A 447 30.73 -15.53 9.13
CA ASP A 447 31.99 -14.94 8.65
C ASP A 447 31.74 -13.67 7.84
N TYR A 448 30.77 -13.71 6.92
CA TYR A 448 30.41 -12.57 6.10
C TYR A 448 29.89 -11.39 6.93
N VAL A 449 28.87 -11.61 7.78
CA VAL A 449 28.24 -10.50 8.53
C VAL A 449 29.15 -9.93 9.62
N ASN A 450 30.03 -10.74 10.18
CA ASN A 450 31.03 -10.26 11.15
C ASN A 450 32.10 -9.39 10.45
N GLY A 451 32.38 -9.64 9.17
CA GLY A 451 33.26 -8.81 8.34
C GLY A 451 32.68 -7.45 7.92
N LEU A 452 31.39 -7.17 8.18
CA LEU A 452 30.72 -5.92 7.77
C LEU A 452 31.03 -4.72 8.67
N GLY A 453 31.77 -4.90 9.77
CA GLY A 453 32.10 -3.82 10.71
C GLY A 453 30.86 -3.25 11.40
N LEU A 454 29.96 -4.13 11.84
CA LEU A 454 28.70 -3.77 12.49
C LEU A 454 28.91 -3.48 13.98
N SER A 455 27.96 -2.76 14.58
CA SER A 455 27.93 -2.59 16.04
C SER A 455 27.28 -3.80 16.70
N GLY A 456 27.85 -4.24 17.83
CA GLY A 456 27.34 -5.38 18.61
C GLY A 456 28.37 -6.49 18.77
N ALA A 457 27.99 -7.53 19.51
CA ALA A 457 28.80 -8.74 19.59
C ALA A 457 28.70 -9.52 18.27
N PRO A 458 29.83 -10.04 17.72
CA PRO A 458 29.81 -10.92 16.56
C PRO A 458 28.88 -12.11 16.76
N ILE A 459 28.16 -12.50 15.71
CA ILE A 459 27.24 -13.65 15.76
C ILE A 459 28.01 -14.96 15.52
N THR A 460 27.62 -16.03 16.19
CA THR A 460 28.19 -17.37 15.95
C THR A 460 27.32 -18.23 15.01
N PRO A 461 27.90 -19.23 14.33
CA PRO A 461 27.13 -20.18 13.53
C PRO A 461 26.06 -20.94 14.34
N GLU A 462 26.35 -21.23 15.61
CA GLU A 462 25.43 -21.89 16.54
C GLU A 462 24.23 -20.99 16.86
N GLU A 463 24.44 -19.69 17.06
CA GLU A 463 23.35 -18.73 17.28
C GLU A 463 22.43 -18.63 16.06
N ILE A 464 22.98 -18.63 14.84
CA ILE A 464 22.18 -18.64 13.60
C ILE A 464 21.32 -19.90 13.54
N THR A 465 21.93 -21.06 13.82
CA THR A 465 21.24 -22.37 13.78
C THR A 465 20.18 -22.47 14.87
N ALA A 466 20.50 -22.04 16.10
CA ALA A 466 19.55 -21.99 17.21
C ALA A 466 18.38 -21.05 16.92
N THR A 467 18.64 -19.91 16.28
CA THR A 467 17.58 -18.98 15.86
C THR A 467 16.63 -19.64 14.87
N ALA A 468 17.17 -20.32 13.84
CA ALA A 468 16.35 -21.04 12.87
C ALA A 468 15.47 -22.12 13.52
N GLN A 469 16.06 -22.93 14.41
CA GLN A 469 15.33 -23.95 15.17
C GLN A 469 14.24 -23.35 16.07
N SER A 470 14.52 -22.20 16.71
CA SER A 470 13.55 -21.54 17.60
C SER A 470 12.28 -21.05 16.89
N VAL A 471 12.36 -20.84 15.58
CA VAL A 471 11.23 -20.42 14.74
C VAL A 471 10.65 -21.54 13.89
N GLY A 472 11.16 -22.77 14.00
CA GLY A 472 10.64 -23.93 13.27
C GLY A 472 11.08 -23.99 11.80
N GLU A 473 12.22 -23.40 11.46
CA GLU A 473 12.73 -23.36 10.08
C GLU A 473 14.09 -24.05 9.97
N GLU A 474 14.38 -24.69 8.83
CA GLU A 474 15.68 -25.34 8.57
C GLU A 474 16.82 -24.32 8.47
N SER A 475 16.52 -23.15 7.90
CA SER A 475 17.46 -22.04 7.75
C SER A 475 16.73 -20.71 7.70
N ILE A 476 17.42 -19.68 8.21
CA ILE A 476 17.02 -18.27 8.13
C ILE A 476 17.94 -17.45 7.21
N ILE A 477 18.97 -18.08 6.64
CA ILE A 477 20.01 -17.42 5.87
C ILE A 477 19.44 -16.96 4.53
N SER A 478 19.61 -15.68 4.22
CA SER A 478 19.22 -15.07 2.93
C SER A 478 17.78 -15.35 2.50
N ARG A 479 16.87 -15.45 3.48
CA ARG A 479 15.43 -15.38 3.22
C ARG A 479 15.03 -13.92 3.02
N THR A 480 15.54 -13.36 1.91
CA THR A 480 15.45 -11.95 1.59
C THR A 480 14.02 -11.53 1.26
N GLY A 481 13.76 -10.22 1.30
CA GLY A 481 12.43 -9.65 1.03
C GLY A 481 11.75 -9.03 2.23
N GLY A 482 12.45 -8.85 3.35
CA GLY A 482 11.95 -8.19 4.54
C GLY A 482 10.92 -9.01 5.33
N ALA A 483 10.13 -9.86 4.66
CA ALA A 483 9.07 -10.63 5.26
C ALA A 483 9.52 -11.56 6.40
N PRO A 484 10.55 -12.41 6.20
CA PRO A 484 11.09 -13.24 7.28
C PRO A 484 11.69 -12.44 8.43
N THR A 485 12.21 -11.24 8.15
CA THR A 485 12.78 -10.35 9.18
C THR A 485 11.70 -9.69 10.03
N LEU A 486 10.63 -9.23 9.38
CA LEU A 486 9.41 -8.77 10.07
C LEU A 486 8.87 -9.89 10.96
N ALA A 487 8.75 -11.10 10.42
CA ALA A 487 8.24 -12.26 11.14
C ALA A 487 9.09 -12.60 12.37
N LEU A 488 10.40 -12.60 12.23
CA LEU A 488 11.33 -12.85 13.33
C LEU A 488 11.24 -11.77 14.41
N GLY A 489 11.24 -10.49 14.03
CA GLY A 489 11.08 -9.39 14.98
C GLY A 489 9.72 -9.39 15.68
N MET A 490 8.65 -9.70 14.96
CA MET A 490 7.32 -9.84 15.54
C MET A 490 7.26 -11.02 16.53
N ALA A 491 7.86 -12.16 16.19
CA ALA A 491 7.97 -13.30 17.08
C ALA A 491 8.79 -12.95 18.33
N GLU A 492 9.87 -12.19 18.19
CA GLU A 492 10.72 -11.73 19.29
C GLU A 492 9.93 -10.87 20.30
N VAL A 493 9.04 -9.99 19.83
CA VAL A 493 8.18 -9.21 20.72
C VAL A 493 7.06 -10.06 21.33
N LEU A 494 6.33 -10.80 20.49
CA LEU A 494 5.09 -11.44 20.91
C LEU A 494 5.32 -12.62 21.85
N HIS A 495 6.41 -13.39 21.69
CA HIS A 495 6.66 -14.53 22.58
C HIS A 495 6.98 -14.10 24.02
N GLN A 496 7.57 -12.91 24.22
CA GLN A 496 7.89 -12.37 25.55
C GLN A 496 6.61 -12.01 26.34
N VAL A 497 5.55 -11.61 25.64
CA VAL A 497 4.29 -11.17 26.26
C VAL A 497 3.23 -12.27 26.24
N PHE A 498 3.19 -13.06 25.18
CA PHE A 498 2.13 -14.03 24.90
C PHE A 498 2.71 -15.41 24.62
N GLY A 499 2.65 -16.29 25.63
CA GLY A 499 2.87 -17.73 25.45
C GLY A 499 4.31 -18.22 25.59
N GLY A 500 5.28 -17.35 25.85
CA GLY A 500 6.66 -17.74 26.14
C GLY A 500 7.42 -18.32 24.93
N ALA A 501 8.64 -18.81 25.17
CA ALA A 501 9.55 -19.28 24.12
C ALA A 501 8.98 -20.40 23.24
N SER A 502 8.14 -21.28 23.78
CA SER A 502 7.51 -22.37 23.02
C SER A 502 6.56 -21.89 21.91
N MET A 503 6.08 -20.65 21.99
CA MET A 503 5.19 -20.06 20.98
C MET A 503 5.94 -19.26 19.92
N LYS A 504 7.28 -19.20 19.96
CA LYS A 504 8.07 -18.39 19.02
C LYS A 504 7.90 -18.82 17.57
N ALA A 505 7.96 -20.13 17.29
CA ALA A 505 7.67 -20.70 15.97
C ALA A 505 6.24 -20.38 15.49
N PHE A 506 5.25 -20.53 16.38
CA PHE A 506 3.87 -20.15 16.08
C PHE A 506 3.77 -18.68 15.67
N TRP A 507 4.35 -17.75 16.44
CA TRP A 507 4.31 -16.32 16.13
C TRP A 507 5.05 -15.97 14.84
N TYR A 508 6.16 -16.64 14.55
CA TYR A 508 6.91 -16.47 13.31
C TYR A 508 6.08 -16.89 12.09
N HIS A 509 5.53 -18.11 12.07
CA HIS A 509 4.72 -18.58 10.96
C HIS A 509 3.38 -17.84 10.86
N PHE A 510 2.81 -17.43 12.00
CA PHE A 510 1.66 -16.53 12.03
C PHE A 510 1.97 -15.21 11.35
N ALA A 511 3.14 -14.61 11.59
CA ALA A 511 3.58 -13.37 10.95
C ALA A 511 3.81 -13.53 9.45
N ILE A 512 4.47 -14.62 9.02
CA ILE A 512 4.66 -14.92 7.59
C ILE A 512 3.31 -15.05 6.88
N MET A 513 2.38 -15.82 7.46
CA MET A 513 1.05 -15.99 6.89
C MET A 513 0.30 -14.66 6.85
N PHE A 514 0.32 -13.90 7.95
CA PHE A 514 -0.30 -12.58 8.07
C PHE A 514 0.19 -11.64 6.97
N GLU A 515 1.50 -11.54 6.77
CA GLU A 515 2.07 -10.67 5.76
C GLU A 515 1.72 -11.15 4.35
N ALA A 516 1.89 -12.45 4.06
CA ALA A 516 1.57 -12.96 2.74
C ALA A 516 0.07 -12.77 2.39
N LEU A 517 -0.83 -12.86 3.38
CA LEU A 517 -2.24 -12.51 3.20
C LEU A 517 -2.45 -11.04 2.84
N PHE A 518 -1.69 -10.12 3.43
CA PHE A 518 -1.74 -8.71 3.03
C PHE A 518 -1.37 -8.54 1.57
N ILE A 519 -0.24 -9.12 1.19
CA ILE A 519 0.34 -8.93 -0.13
C ILE A 519 -0.56 -9.53 -1.19
N LEU A 520 -1.08 -10.74 -0.96
CA LEU A 520 -1.96 -11.40 -1.90
C LEU A 520 -3.29 -10.63 -2.08
N THR A 521 -3.85 -10.01 -1.03
CA THR A 521 -5.02 -9.12 -1.20
C THR A 521 -4.69 -7.95 -2.13
N THR A 522 -3.50 -7.34 -2.00
CA THR A 522 -3.07 -6.27 -2.90
C THR A 522 -2.83 -6.77 -4.32
N VAL A 523 -2.26 -7.97 -4.49
CA VAL A 523 -2.08 -8.59 -5.82
C VAL A 523 -3.43 -8.84 -6.49
N ASP A 524 -4.44 -9.29 -5.75
CA ASP A 524 -5.80 -9.53 -6.26
C ASP A 524 -6.47 -8.23 -6.71
N ALA A 525 -6.55 -7.26 -5.79
CA ALA A 525 -7.14 -5.95 -6.05
C ALA A 525 -6.42 -5.25 -7.20
N GLY A 526 -5.09 -5.31 -7.20
CA GLY A 526 -4.28 -4.68 -8.21
C GLY A 526 -4.38 -5.38 -9.58
N THR A 527 -4.41 -6.71 -9.66
CA THR A 527 -4.64 -7.44 -10.93
C THR A 527 -5.98 -7.04 -11.54
N ARG A 528 -7.01 -6.86 -10.71
CA ARG A 528 -8.33 -6.38 -11.15
C ARG A 528 -8.29 -4.93 -11.63
N VAL A 529 -7.61 -4.03 -10.91
CA VAL A 529 -7.43 -2.64 -11.35
C VAL A 529 -6.66 -2.57 -12.67
N ALA A 530 -5.56 -3.32 -12.80
CA ALA A 530 -4.77 -3.40 -14.02
C ALA A 530 -5.59 -3.91 -15.21
N ARG A 531 -6.47 -4.89 -14.99
CA ARG A 531 -7.44 -5.34 -15.98
C ARG A 531 -8.37 -4.21 -16.43
N PHE A 532 -9.00 -3.49 -15.50
CA PHE A 532 -9.88 -2.37 -15.84
C PHE A 532 -9.14 -1.29 -16.62
N MET A 533 -7.92 -0.96 -16.19
CA MET A 533 -7.07 0.01 -16.88
C MET A 533 -6.68 -0.41 -18.29
N LEU A 534 -6.35 -1.70 -18.50
CA LEU A 534 -6.07 -2.23 -19.83
C LEU A 534 -7.32 -2.18 -20.72
N SER A 535 -8.48 -2.59 -20.17
CA SER A 535 -9.76 -2.53 -20.87
C SER A 535 -10.13 -1.10 -21.28
N ASP A 536 -9.97 -0.12 -20.39
CA ASP A 536 -10.18 1.30 -20.66
C ASP A 536 -9.20 1.84 -21.71
N GLY A 537 -7.91 1.51 -21.55
CA GLY A 537 -6.83 1.93 -22.44
C GLY A 537 -7.03 1.44 -23.87
N LEU A 538 -7.34 0.16 -24.05
CA LEU A 538 -7.66 -0.43 -25.35
C LEU A 538 -8.98 0.12 -25.91
N GLY A 539 -9.97 0.33 -25.04
CA GLY A 539 -11.26 0.92 -25.41
C GLY A 539 -11.15 2.35 -25.98
N ASN A 540 -10.09 3.07 -25.64
CA ASN A 540 -9.79 4.40 -26.19
C ASN A 540 -9.31 4.37 -27.66
N LEU A 541 -8.89 3.23 -28.21
CA LEU A 541 -8.45 3.10 -29.60
C LEU A 541 -9.61 3.12 -30.62
N GLY A 542 -10.86 2.96 -30.16
CA GLY A 542 -12.04 2.99 -31.01
C GLY A 542 -12.28 1.69 -31.79
N GLY A 543 -13.24 1.74 -32.73
CA GLY A 543 -13.60 0.59 -33.57
C GLY A 543 -14.09 -0.63 -32.76
N PRO A 544 -13.65 -1.87 -33.08
CA PRO A 544 -14.08 -3.09 -32.38
C PRO A 544 -13.66 -3.11 -30.91
N PHE A 545 -12.59 -2.40 -30.54
CA PHE A 545 -12.09 -2.33 -29.16
C PHE A 545 -12.98 -1.49 -28.23
N ARG A 546 -13.93 -0.71 -28.76
CA ARG A 546 -14.86 0.08 -27.93
C ARG A 546 -15.70 -0.79 -26.98
N ARG A 547 -15.98 -2.04 -27.37
CA ARG A 547 -16.68 -3.02 -26.52
C ARG A 547 -15.91 -3.37 -25.24
N LEU A 548 -14.58 -3.18 -25.21
CA LEU A 548 -13.78 -3.41 -24.01
C LEU A 548 -14.06 -2.42 -22.88
N ARG A 549 -14.69 -1.28 -23.17
CA ARG A 549 -15.15 -0.34 -22.12
C ARG A 549 -16.30 -0.88 -21.29
N ASP A 550 -17.00 -1.90 -21.77
CA ASP A 550 -18.09 -2.53 -21.02
C ASP A 550 -17.53 -3.62 -20.09
N PRO A 551 -17.55 -3.41 -18.76
CA PRO A 551 -17.05 -4.39 -17.80
C PRO A 551 -17.85 -5.70 -17.80
N SER A 552 -19.10 -5.67 -18.29
CA SER A 552 -19.98 -6.84 -18.33
C SER A 552 -19.63 -7.82 -19.46
N TRP A 553 -18.81 -7.39 -20.44
CA TRP A 553 -18.38 -8.25 -21.53
C TRP A 553 -17.30 -9.24 -21.06
N ARG A 554 -17.76 -10.42 -20.63
CA ARG A 554 -16.93 -11.47 -20.01
C ARG A 554 -15.71 -11.86 -20.83
N ILE A 555 -15.84 -12.04 -22.15
CA ILE A 555 -14.73 -12.45 -23.01
C ILE A 555 -13.64 -11.37 -23.02
N GLY A 556 -14.02 -10.09 -23.16
CA GLY A 556 -13.08 -8.98 -23.10
C GLY A 556 -12.38 -8.87 -21.75
N ALA A 557 -13.14 -9.04 -20.66
CA ALA A 557 -12.59 -9.07 -19.30
C ALA A 557 -11.60 -10.23 -19.10
N TRP A 558 -11.92 -11.45 -19.55
CA TRP A 558 -11.04 -12.61 -19.42
C TRP A 558 -9.76 -12.46 -20.24
N VAL A 559 -9.85 -11.98 -21.48
CA VAL A 559 -8.67 -11.72 -22.32
C VAL A 559 -7.77 -10.67 -21.67
N CYS A 560 -8.33 -9.56 -21.20
CA CYS A 560 -7.55 -8.54 -20.49
C CYS A 560 -6.91 -9.09 -19.20
N SER A 561 -7.61 -9.98 -18.48
CA SER A 561 -7.07 -10.65 -17.29
C SER A 561 -5.87 -11.51 -17.64
N VAL A 562 -5.98 -12.36 -18.67
CA VAL A 562 -4.90 -13.22 -19.14
C VAL A 562 -3.69 -12.41 -19.55
N LEU A 563 -3.88 -11.31 -20.29
CA LEU A 563 -2.78 -10.44 -20.72
C LEU A 563 -2.07 -9.78 -19.54
N VAL A 564 -2.82 -9.24 -18.59
CA VAL A 564 -2.27 -8.61 -17.37
C VAL A 564 -1.50 -9.64 -16.54
N VAL A 565 -2.09 -10.82 -16.31
CA VAL A 565 -1.47 -11.88 -15.52
C VAL A 565 -0.24 -12.47 -16.20
N ALA A 566 -0.28 -12.65 -17.51
CA ALA A 566 0.90 -13.07 -18.27
C ALA A 566 2.01 -12.00 -18.19
N ALA A 567 1.68 -10.72 -18.28
CA ALA A 567 2.64 -9.64 -18.21
C ALA A 567 3.36 -9.60 -16.85
N TRP A 568 2.62 -9.51 -15.72
CA TRP A 568 3.27 -9.46 -14.41
C TRP A 568 3.86 -10.81 -14.01
N GLY A 569 3.24 -11.92 -14.40
CA GLY A 569 3.74 -13.28 -14.15
C GLY A 569 5.08 -13.54 -14.84
N SER A 570 5.29 -13.00 -16.04
CA SER A 570 6.59 -13.10 -16.73
C SER A 570 7.71 -12.38 -15.96
N ILE A 571 7.42 -11.21 -15.38
CA ILE A 571 8.37 -10.46 -14.55
C ILE A 571 8.60 -11.16 -13.21
N LEU A 572 7.57 -11.78 -12.62
CA LEU A 572 7.72 -12.59 -11.42
C LEU A 572 8.69 -13.75 -11.65
N LEU A 573 8.49 -14.52 -12.72
CA LEU A 573 9.38 -15.64 -13.07
C LEU A 573 10.81 -15.17 -13.34
N MET A 574 10.96 -14.03 -14.01
CA MET A 574 12.26 -13.38 -14.21
C MET A 574 12.94 -13.02 -12.88
N GLY A 575 12.20 -12.48 -11.90
CA GLY A 575 12.73 -12.12 -10.58
C GLY A 575 13.09 -13.33 -9.72
N VAL A 576 12.29 -14.39 -9.78
CA VAL A 576 12.54 -15.63 -9.02
C VAL A 576 13.76 -16.40 -9.54
N THR A 577 14.02 -16.32 -10.84
CA THR A 577 15.17 -16.98 -11.49
C THR A 577 16.41 -16.09 -11.57
N ASP A 578 16.40 -14.91 -10.92
CA ASP A 578 17.53 -13.99 -10.92
C ASP A 578 18.64 -14.47 -9.94
N PRO A 579 19.85 -14.77 -10.43
CA PRO A 579 20.96 -15.23 -9.58
C PRO A 579 21.45 -14.18 -8.57
N LEU A 580 21.11 -12.90 -8.76
CA LEU A 580 21.43 -11.82 -7.82
C LEU A 580 20.45 -11.72 -6.63
N GLY A 581 19.48 -12.64 -6.55
CA GLY A 581 18.44 -12.66 -5.52
C GLY A 581 17.39 -11.61 -5.80
N GLY A 582 16.58 -11.83 -6.84
CA GLY A 582 15.80 -10.82 -7.60
C GLY A 582 15.00 -9.75 -6.85
N ILE A 583 14.78 -9.87 -5.54
CA ILE A 583 14.34 -8.75 -4.70
C ILE A 583 15.40 -7.63 -4.70
N ASN A 584 16.67 -7.96 -4.54
CA ASN A 584 17.76 -6.99 -4.49
C ASN A 584 17.90 -6.18 -5.80
N THR A 585 17.47 -6.77 -6.94
CA THR A 585 17.53 -6.14 -8.26
C THR A 585 16.22 -5.43 -8.63
N LEU A 586 15.05 -6.03 -8.35
CA LEU A 586 13.74 -5.50 -8.75
C LEU A 586 13.13 -4.52 -7.74
N PHE A 587 13.46 -4.62 -6.44
CA PHE A 587 12.87 -3.75 -5.43
C PHE A 587 13.21 -2.26 -5.63
N PRO A 588 14.44 -1.87 -6.01
CA PRO A 588 14.72 -0.48 -6.37
C PRO A 588 13.88 0.02 -7.56
N LEU A 589 13.69 -0.83 -8.58
CA LEU A 589 12.85 -0.48 -9.73
C LEU A 589 11.37 -0.34 -9.31
N PHE A 590 10.90 -1.21 -8.43
CA PHE A 590 9.58 -1.10 -7.80
C PHE A 590 9.41 0.23 -7.06
N GLY A 591 10.38 0.63 -6.23
CA GLY A 591 10.36 1.89 -5.49
C GLY A 591 10.28 3.10 -6.42
N ILE A 592 11.14 3.13 -7.45
CA ILE A 592 11.14 4.17 -8.49
C ILE A 592 9.79 4.19 -9.22
N ALA A 593 9.30 3.04 -9.69
CA ALA A 593 8.06 2.96 -10.43
C ALA A 593 6.85 3.42 -9.58
N ASN A 594 6.80 3.03 -8.31
CA ASN A 594 5.73 3.43 -7.40
C ASN A 594 5.74 4.96 -7.13
N GLN A 595 6.92 5.57 -6.96
CA GLN A 595 7.03 7.02 -6.79
C GLN A 595 6.75 7.77 -8.10
N LEU A 596 7.19 7.27 -9.26
CA LEU A 596 6.82 7.85 -10.56
C LEU A 596 5.30 7.86 -10.78
N LEU A 597 4.61 6.84 -10.30
CA LEU A 597 3.15 6.82 -10.28
C LEU A 597 2.55 7.84 -9.30
N ALA A 598 3.16 8.03 -8.13
CA ALA A 598 2.81 9.09 -7.19
C ALA A 598 2.97 10.48 -7.83
N ALA A 599 4.07 10.71 -8.56
CA ALA A 599 4.31 11.94 -9.30
C ALA A 599 3.21 12.22 -10.34
N ILE A 600 2.73 11.20 -11.07
CA ILE A 600 1.59 11.33 -12.00
C ILE A 600 0.34 11.78 -11.23
N ALA A 601 0.03 11.13 -10.11
CA ALA A 601 -1.12 11.45 -9.28
C ALA A 601 -1.06 12.88 -8.72
N LEU A 602 0.06 13.25 -8.11
CA LEU A 602 0.29 14.58 -7.56
C LEU A 602 0.32 15.65 -8.64
N THR A 603 0.77 15.36 -9.86
CA THR A 603 0.68 16.26 -11.01
C THR A 603 -0.78 16.53 -11.36
N VAL A 604 -1.60 15.48 -11.53
CA VAL A 604 -3.04 15.63 -11.82
C VAL A 604 -3.72 16.45 -10.72
N VAL A 605 -3.48 16.10 -9.46
CA VAL A 605 -4.05 16.81 -8.30
C VAL A 605 -3.65 18.28 -8.31
N THR A 606 -2.37 18.59 -8.48
CA THR A 606 -1.85 19.97 -8.46
C THR A 606 -2.47 20.81 -9.58
N VAL A 607 -2.56 20.26 -10.81
CA VAL A 607 -3.19 20.96 -11.92
C VAL A 607 -4.68 21.21 -11.64
N VAL A 608 -5.42 20.23 -11.13
CA VAL A 608 -6.84 20.40 -10.78
C VAL A 608 -7.03 21.48 -9.71
N VAL A 609 -6.19 21.51 -8.67
CA VAL A 609 -6.23 22.56 -7.63
C VAL A 609 -5.99 23.95 -8.22
N ILE A 610 -5.04 24.09 -9.14
CA ILE A 610 -4.78 25.36 -9.85
C ILE A 610 -5.97 25.75 -10.73
N LYS A 611 -6.52 24.80 -11.49
CA LYS A 611 -7.71 25.03 -12.36
C LYS A 611 -8.96 25.42 -11.57
N ARG A 612 -9.10 24.97 -10.32
CA ARG A 612 -10.16 25.40 -9.38
C ARG A 612 -9.95 26.84 -8.84
N GLY A 613 -8.88 27.54 -9.25
CA GLY A 613 -8.55 28.88 -8.76
C GLY A 613 -7.94 28.89 -7.35
N LEU A 614 -7.48 27.74 -6.84
CA LEU A 614 -6.97 27.59 -5.49
C LEU A 614 -5.43 27.68 -5.42
N LEU A 615 -4.82 28.58 -6.21
CA LEU A 615 -3.36 28.72 -6.33
C LEU A 615 -2.67 28.88 -4.96
N ARG A 616 -3.26 29.66 -4.05
CA ARG A 616 -2.73 29.86 -2.67
C ARG A 616 -2.56 28.57 -1.86
N TRP A 617 -3.23 27.49 -2.24
CA TRP A 617 -3.18 26.17 -1.59
C TRP A 617 -2.52 25.11 -2.46
N ALA A 618 -2.06 25.46 -3.68
CA ALA A 618 -1.42 24.51 -4.60
C ALA A 618 -0.08 23.98 -4.06
N TRP A 619 0.54 24.65 -3.08
CA TRP A 619 1.74 24.16 -2.41
C TRP A 619 1.49 22.87 -1.62
N ILE A 620 0.25 22.59 -1.17
CA ILE A 620 -0.07 21.38 -0.40
C ILE A 620 0.19 20.10 -1.21
N PRO A 621 -0.32 19.94 -2.45
CA PRO A 621 0.11 18.84 -3.32
C PRO A 621 1.42 19.14 -4.09
N GLY A 622 1.75 20.41 -4.34
CA GLY A 622 2.89 20.80 -5.15
C GLY A 622 4.26 20.62 -4.50
N LEU A 623 4.39 20.81 -3.18
CA LEU A 623 5.64 20.59 -2.46
C LEU A 623 5.98 19.08 -2.38
N PRO A 624 5.04 18.19 -2.01
CA PRO A 624 5.23 16.74 -2.16
C PRO A 624 5.61 16.34 -3.58
N LEU A 625 4.96 16.90 -4.61
CA LEU A 625 5.28 16.62 -6.02
C LEU A 625 6.73 16.98 -6.34
N ALA A 626 7.19 18.17 -5.93
CA ALA A 626 8.55 18.61 -6.19
C ALA A 626 9.58 17.72 -5.48
N TRP A 627 9.32 17.36 -4.22
CA TRP A 627 10.17 16.45 -3.46
C TRP A 627 10.25 15.06 -4.11
N ASP A 628 9.10 14.48 -4.44
CA ASP A 628 8.96 13.17 -5.09
C ASP A 628 9.68 13.12 -6.43
N LEU A 629 9.51 14.15 -7.28
CA LEU A 629 10.24 14.25 -8.54
C LEU A 629 11.75 14.36 -8.35
N VAL A 630 12.22 15.17 -7.39
CA VAL A 630 13.66 15.33 -7.12
C VAL A 630 14.26 14.01 -6.67
N VAL A 631 13.65 13.34 -5.70
CA VAL A 631 14.09 12.03 -5.19
C VAL A 631 14.09 10.99 -6.30
N THR A 632 12.96 10.82 -6.98
CA THR A 632 12.75 9.71 -7.92
C THR A 632 13.56 9.88 -9.18
N MET A 633 13.64 11.10 -9.72
CA MET A 633 14.45 11.36 -10.92
C MET A 633 15.93 11.24 -10.62
N THR A 634 16.38 11.62 -9.40
CA THR A 634 17.76 11.37 -8.98
C THR A 634 18.05 9.87 -8.86
N ALA A 635 17.13 9.09 -8.28
CA ALA A 635 17.30 7.65 -8.14
C ALA A 635 17.34 6.96 -9.51
N SER A 636 16.40 7.31 -10.40
CA SER A 636 16.35 6.81 -11.78
C SER A 636 17.62 7.20 -12.55
N TRP A 637 18.09 8.45 -12.42
CA TRP A 637 19.34 8.88 -13.02
C TRP A 637 20.54 8.05 -12.55
N GLN A 638 20.69 7.85 -11.24
CA GLN A 638 21.78 7.06 -10.69
C GLN A 638 21.69 5.58 -11.13
N LYS A 639 20.49 4.99 -11.15
CA LYS A 639 20.29 3.62 -11.63
C LYS A 639 20.54 3.46 -13.13
N ILE A 640 20.29 4.49 -13.95
CA ILE A 640 20.53 4.43 -15.40
C ILE A 640 22.02 4.70 -15.71
N PHE A 641 22.61 5.74 -15.13
CA PHE A 641 23.88 6.30 -15.60
C PHE A 641 25.09 6.08 -14.68
N SER A 642 24.92 5.51 -13.48
CA SER A 642 26.06 5.31 -12.56
C SER A 642 27.12 4.38 -13.14
N ALA A 643 28.38 4.75 -12.92
CA ALA A 643 29.55 3.94 -13.26
C ALA A 643 29.84 2.82 -12.25
N ASP A 644 29.16 2.80 -11.09
CA ASP A 644 29.24 1.71 -10.13
C ASP A 644 28.35 0.54 -10.60
N PRO A 645 28.91 -0.66 -10.83
CA PRO A 645 28.15 -1.82 -11.28
C PRO A 645 27.13 -2.36 -10.27
N LYS A 646 27.24 -2.01 -8.98
CA LYS A 646 26.21 -2.35 -7.97
C LYS A 646 25.00 -1.42 -8.08
N LEU A 647 25.19 -0.23 -8.66
CA LEU A 647 24.17 0.80 -8.75
C LEU A 647 23.57 0.90 -10.16
N GLY A 648 24.41 1.02 -11.19
CA GLY A 648 24.01 1.31 -12.56
C GLY A 648 23.65 0.07 -13.38
N TYR A 649 22.41 0.00 -13.86
CA TYR A 649 21.88 -1.10 -14.66
C TYR A 649 22.71 -1.33 -15.94
N TRP A 650 23.01 -0.26 -16.67
CA TRP A 650 23.76 -0.36 -17.93
C TRP A 650 25.23 -0.68 -17.73
N LYS A 651 25.82 -0.22 -16.62
CA LYS A 651 27.19 -0.61 -16.27
C LYS A 651 27.25 -2.10 -15.95
N GLN A 652 26.35 -2.60 -15.11
CA GLN A 652 26.26 -4.02 -14.80
C GLN A 652 26.03 -4.86 -16.07
N HIS A 653 25.08 -4.45 -16.91
CA HIS A 653 24.82 -5.08 -18.21
C HIS A 653 26.09 -5.19 -19.06
N SER A 654 26.82 -4.10 -19.24
CA SER A 654 28.04 -4.08 -20.06
C SER A 654 29.13 -5.02 -19.54
N LEU A 655 29.27 -5.16 -18.22
CA LEU A 655 30.26 -6.06 -17.62
C LEU A 655 29.90 -7.53 -17.82
N TYR A 656 28.62 -7.88 -17.67
CA TYR A 656 28.17 -9.25 -17.89
C TYR A 656 28.21 -9.64 -19.37
N VAL A 657 27.90 -8.71 -20.29
CA VAL A 657 28.10 -8.91 -21.74
C VAL A 657 29.58 -9.15 -22.05
N ALA A 658 30.48 -8.31 -21.52
CA ALA A 658 31.91 -8.50 -21.72
C ALA A 658 32.42 -9.84 -21.16
N ALA A 659 31.90 -10.28 -20.01
CA ALA A 659 32.24 -11.58 -19.43
C ALA A 659 31.76 -12.75 -20.30
N ARG A 660 30.53 -12.68 -20.83
CA ARG A 660 30.01 -13.67 -21.79
C ARG A 660 30.84 -13.72 -23.06
N ASP A 661 31.15 -12.56 -23.64
CA ASP A 661 31.92 -12.46 -24.88
C ASP A 661 33.38 -12.93 -24.69
N ALA A 662 33.92 -12.82 -23.47
CA ALA A 662 35.19 -13.40 -23.07
C ALA A 662 35.14 -14.91 -22.77
N GLY A 663 33.98 -15.56 -22.91
CA GLY A 663 33.79 -16.98 -22.65
C GLY A 663 33.88 -17.37 -21.17
N ALA A 664 33.58 -16.45 -20.25
CA ALA A 664 33.66 -16.72 -18.82
C ALA A 664 32.64 -17.79 -18.39
N GLY A 665 33.11 -18.82 -17.69
CA GLY A 665 32.24 -19.85 -17.11
C GLY A 665 31.41 -19.37 -15.91
N SER A 666 31.83 -18.30 -15.25
CA SER A 666 31.14 -17.64 -14.14
C SER A 666 31.57 -16.16 -14.05
N PHE A 667 30.70 -15.28 -13.54
CA PHE A 667 31.03 -13.86 -13.34
C PHE A 667 30.18 -13.21 -12.25
N GLY A 668 30.83 -12.57 -11.28
CA GLY A 668 30.15 -11.97 -10.13
C GLY A 668 29.34 -13.01 -9.35
N ALA A 669 28.03 -12.80 -9.22
CA ALA A 669 27.13 -13.76 -8.58
C ALA A 669 26.66 -14.91 -9.50
N ALA A 670 26.89 -14.82 -10.81
CA ALA A 670 26.46 -15.84 -11.76
C ALA A 670 27.47 -17.01 -11.78
N LYS A 671 26.99 -18.21 -11.44
CA LYS A 671 27.81 -19.42 -11.30
C LYS A 671 28.00 -20.21 -12.60
N ASP A 672 27.19 -19.93 -13.61
CA ASP A 672 27.18 -20.61 -14.90
C ASP A 672 26.83 -19.65 -16.05
N PRO A 673 27.09 -20.02 -17.32
CA PRO A 673 26.81 -19.16 -18.47
C PRO A 673 25.34 -18.78 -18.64
N HIS A 674 24.40 -19.66 -18.25
CA HIS A 674 22.97 -19.37 -18.34
C HIS A 674 22.56 -18.29 -17.33
N GLN A 675 23.17 -18.29 -16.14
CA GLN A 675 23.01 -17.21 -15.15
C GLN A 675 23.61 -15.89 -15.64
N ILE A 676 24.72 -15.92 -16.39
CA ILE A 676 25.27 -14.72 -17.02
C ILE A 676 24.25 -14.12 -18.01
N ASP A 677 23.69 -14.94 -18.91
CA ASP A 677 22.65 -14.51 -19.85
C ASP A 677 21.38 -14.00 -19.15
N ALA A 678 20.99 -14.62 -18.03
CA ALA A 678 19.87 -14.16 -17.22
C ALA A 678 20.11 -12.74 -16.66
N VAL A 679 21.30 -12.47 -16.13
CA VAL A 679 21.65 -11.12 -15.62
C VAL A 679 21.68 -10.10 -16.77
N ILE A 680 22.23 -10.45 -17.93
CA ILE A 680 22.23 -9.58 -19.12
C ILE A 680 20.80 -9.18 -19.51
N ARG A 681 19.90 -10.17 -19.61
CA ARG A 681 18.48 -9.95 -19.93
C ARG A 681 17.80 -9.08 -18.87
N ASN A 682 17.98 -9.41 -17.59
CA ASN A 682 17.31 -8.72 -16.49
C ASN A 682 17.76 -7.26 -16.40
N THR A 683 19.06 -6.99 -16.48
CA THR A 683 19.63 -5.63 -16.46
C THR A 683 19.20 -4.79 -17.66
N PHE A 684 19.07 -5.41 -18.85
CA PHE A 684 18.54 -4.75 -20.04
C PHE A 684 17.08 -4.31 -19.86
N ILE A 685 16.23 -5.22 -19.35
CA ILE A 685 14.82 -4.94 -19.09
C ILE A 685 14.68 -3.85 -18.03
N GLN A 686 15.40 -3.96 -16.91
CA GLN A 686 15.37 -2.97 -15.82
C GLN A 686 15.83 -1.59 -16.29
N GLY A 687 16.97 -1.51 -16.99
CA GLY A 687 17.51 -0.28 -17.55
C GLY A 687 16.55 0.38 -18.53
N SER A 688 15.98 -0.40 -19.45
CA SER A 688 15.04 0.10 -20.46
C SER A 688 13.73 0.59 -19.83
N LEU A 689 13.15 -0.17 -18.91
CA LEU A 689 11.89 0.21 -18.24
C LEU A 689 12.08 1.47 -17.37
N SER A 690 13.21 1.60 -16.68
CA SER A 690 13.53 2.81 -15.90
C SER A 690 13.55 4.07 -16.78
N ILE A 691 14.13 3.97 -17.98
CA ILE A 691 14.12 5.07 -18.96
C ILE A 691 12.69 5.38 -19.43
N VAL A 692 11.95 4.35 -19.84
CA VAL A 692 10.57 4.51 -20.33
C VAL A 692 9.69 5.18 -19.29
N PHE A 693 9.75 4.76 -18.03
CA PHE A 693 8.94 5.36 -16.97
C PHE A 693 9.32 6.81 -16.71
N ALA A 694 10.62 7.09 -16.57
CA ALA A 694 11.08 8.46 -16.32
C ALA A 694 10.65 9.40 -17.45
N VAL A 695 10.82 8.98 -18.71
CA VAL A 695 10.42 9.79 -19.88
C VAL A 695 8.91 10.02 -19.91
N LEU A 696 8.09 8.98 -19.72
CA LEU A 696 6.64 9.13 -19.75
C LEU A 696 6.14 10.05 -18.64
N VAL A 697 6.71 9.96 -17.44
CA VAL A 697 6.35 10.84 -16.31
C VAL A 697 6.78 12.27 -16.57
N LEU A 698 7.99 12.49 -17.12
CA LEU A 698 8.44 13.84 -17.51
C LEU A 698 7.52 14.46 -18.57
N VAL A 699 7.02 13.66 -19.52
CA VAL A 699 6.02 14.12 -20.50
C VAL A 699 4.72 14.53 -19.79
N VAL A 700 4.21 13.70 -18.87
CA VAL A 700 2.99 14.01 -18.10
C VAL A 700 3.15 15.28 -17.27
N VAL A 701 4.28 15.42 -16.56
CA VAL A 701 4.62 16.61 -15.76
C VAL A 701 4.74 17.84 -16.65
N GLY A 702 5.46 17.74 -17.77
CA GLY A 702 5.64 18.83 -18.73
C GLY A 702 4.30 19.33 -19.29
N VAL A 703 3.43 18.41 -19.70
CA VAL A 703 2.07 18.77 -20.15
C VAL A 703 1.25 19.37 -19.00
N GLY A 704 1.35 18.81 -17.79
CA GLY A 704 0.69 19.33 -16.60
C GLY A 704 1.08 20.77 -16.28
N VAL A 705 2.37 21.10 -16.36
CA VAL A 705 2.89 22.47 -16.18
C VAL A 705 2.31 23.40 -17.24
N VAL A 706 2.29 22.99 -18.52
CA VAL A 706 1.70 23.80 -19.60
C VAL A 706 0.22 24.07 -19.35
N VAL A 707 -0.55 23.06 -18.93
CA VAL A 707 -1.97 23.21 -18.60
C VAL A 707 -2.17 24.13 -17.39
N ALA A 708 -1.37 23.99 -16.35
CA ALA A 708 -1.42 24.85 -15.17
C ALA A 708 -1.13 26.31 -15.53
N VAL A 709 -0.08 26.58 -16.33
CA VAL A 709 0.26 27.93 -16.78
C VAL A 709 -0.86 28.53 -17.64
N ARG A 710 -1.47 27.74 -18.54
CA ARG A 710 -2.62 28.20 -19.33
C ARG A 710 -3.83 28.53 -18.46
N ALA A 711 -4.12 27.71 -17.45
CA ALA A 711 -5.19 27.97 -16.49
C ALA A 711 -4.97 29.27 -15.72
N LEU A 712 -3.73 29.53 -15.28
CA LEU A 712 -3.35 30.78 -14.61
C LEU A 712 -3.46 32.02 -15.51
N ARG A 713 -3.24 31.84 -16.82
CA ARG A 713 -3.42 32.90 -17.84
C ARG A 713 -4.88 33.08 -18.28
N GLY A 714 -5.83 32.33 -17.71
CA GLY A 714 -7.25 32.38 -18.09
C GLY A 714 -7.60 31.71 -19.42
N SER A 715 -6.64 31.02 -20.06
CA SER A 715 -6.81 30.33 -21.35
C SER A 715 -6.78 28.80 -21.20
N GLY A 716 -6.96 28.29 -19.97
CA GLY A 716 -6.92 26.86 -19.67
C GLY A 716 -8.22 26.15 -20.07
N PRO A 717 -8.16 24.84 -20.39
CA PRO A 717 -9.36 24.05 -20.59
C PRO A 717 -10.20 24.04 -19.29
N PRO A 718 -11.54 23.97 -19.39
CA PRO A 718 -12.40 23.91 -18.21
C PRO A 718 -12.16 22.64 -17.38
N LEU A 719 -12.63 22.63 -16.14
CA LEU A 719 -12.65 21.42 -15.32
C LEU A 719 -13.60 20.39 -15.93
N THR A 720 -13.27 19.11 -15.78
CA THR A 720 -14.07 17.98 -16.29
C THR A 720 -14.95 17.33 -15.22
N GLU A 721 -15.25 18.08 -14.14
CA GLU A 721 -16.12 17.62 -13.06
C GLU A 721 -17.55 17.46 -13.55
N ASP A 722 -18.21 16.38 -13.11
CA ASP A 722 -19.62 16.17 -13.39
C ASP A 722 -20.49 17.18 -12.64
N PRO A 723 -21.64 17.59 -13.21
CA PRO A 723 -22.60 18.43 -12.51
C PRO A 723 -23.09 17.74 -11.23
N PRO A 724 -23.36 18.49 -10.15
CA PRO A 724 -23.83 17.92 -8.90
C PRO A 724 -25.26 17.37 -9.05
N VAL A 725 -25.46 16.12 -8.63
CA VAL A 725 -26.77 15.48 -8.48
C VAL A 725 -27.16 15.50 -6.99
N PRO A 726 -28.41 15.85 -6.61
CA PRO A 726 -28.86 15.80 -5.23
C PRO A 726 -28.78 14.39 -4.65
N SER A 727 -28.28 14.23 -3.43
CA SER A 727 -28.30 12.96 -2.71
C SER A 727 -29.65 12.70 -2.04
N HIS A 728 -30.02 11.44 -1.91
CA HIS A 728 -31.22 10.90 -1.26
C HIS A 728 -30.90 9.90 -0.15
N LEU A 729 -29.63 9.82 0.25
CA LEU A 729 -29.17 8.96 1.35
C LEU A 729 -28.65 9.81 2.51
N PHE A 730 -28.63 9.26 3.71
CA PHE A 730 -27.88 9.82 4.83
C PHE A 730 -26.90 8.77 5.35
N ALA A 731 -25.66 9.19 5.58
CA ALA A 731 -24.66 8.35 6.24
C ALA A 731 -23.78 9.22 7.15
N PRO A 732 -23.38 8.71 8.33
CA PRO A 732 -22.46 9.44 9.20
C PRO A 732 -21.09 9.63 8.55
N SER A 733 -20.41 10.72 8.92
CA SER A 733 -19.11 11.11 8.39
C SER A 733 -17.93 10.34 9.00
N GLY A 734 -18.03 9.97 10.30
CA GLY A 734 -16.97 9.30 11.06
C GLY A 734 -17.35 7.91 11.56
N LEU A 735 -16.37 7.06 11.93
CA LEU A 735 -16.62 5.68 12.41
C LEU A 735 -17.66 5.62 13.54
N ILE A 736 -17.54 6.55 14.49
CA ILE A 736 -18.48 6.75 15.59
C ILE A 736 -19.39 7.92 15.21
N PRO A 737 -20.71 7.70 15.04
CA PRO A 737 -21.63 8.78 14.73
C PRO A 737 -21.81 9.69 15.95
N THR A 738 -21.86 10.99 15.69
CA THR A 738 -22.19 12.03 16.67
C THR A 738 -23.65 11.90 17.14
N ALA A 739 -24.00 12.58 18.23
CA ALA A 739 -25.39 12.58 18.72
C ALA A 739 -26.37 13.11 17.66
N ALA A 740 -25.99 14.15 16.93
CA ALA A 740 -26.79 14.71 15.84
C ALA A 740 -26.94 13.74 14.67
N GLU A 741 -25.86 13.06 14.26
CA GLU A 741 -25.92 12.05 13.20
C GLU A 741 -26.78 10.84 13.60
N LYS A 742 -26.77 10.43 14.88
CA LYS A 742 -27.66 9.37 15.38
C LYS A 742 -29.13 9.77 15.31
N GLU A 743 -29.46 11.02 15.59
CA GLU A 743 -30.83 11.52 15.52
C GLU A 743 -31.34 11.52 14.07
N VAL A 744 -30.53 12.00 13.11
CA VAL A 744 -30.91 11.95 11.69
C VAL A 744 -30.98 10.51 11.17
N ALA A 745 -30.07 9.63 11.58
CA ALA A 745 -30.15 8.21 11.24
C ALA A 745 -31.47 7.59 11.72
N LYS A 746 -31.91 7.91 12.94
CA LYS A 746 -33.19 7.46 13.47
C LYS A 746 -34.37 7.99 12.65
N GLN A 747 -34.34 9.27 12.23
CA GLN A 747 -35.37 9.83 11.35
C GLN A 747 -35.46 9.08 10.01
N TRP A 748 -34.32 8.68 9.46
CA TRP A 748 -34.27 7.84 8.24
C TRP A 748 -34.78 6.42 8.46
N ASP A 749 -34.47 5.79 9.60
CA ASP A 749 -35.01 4.48 9.96
C ASP A 749 -36.54 4.53 10.10
N ASP A 750 -37.06 5.57 10.75
CA ASP A 750 -38.50 5.78 10.93
C ASP A 750 -39.18 6.06 9.59
N TYR A 751 -38.60 6.92 8.74
CA TYR A 751 -39.08 7.18 7.38
C TYR A 751 -39.11 5.91 6.52
N SER A 752 -38.06 5.09 6.60
CA SER A 752 -37.93 3.83 5.86
C SER A 752 -38.85 2.71 6.37
N ARG A 753 -39.40 2.83 7.58
CA ARG A 753 -40.42 1.92 8.14
C ARG A 753 -41.84 2.41 7.90
N ALA A 754 -42.04 3.70 7.63
CA ALA A 754 -43.35 4.28 7.41
C ALA A 754 -44.01 3.74 6.11
N PRO A 755 -45.33 3.48 6.08
CA PRO A 755 -46.04 2.98 4.89
C PRO A 755 -45.84 3.92 3.68
N ALA A 756 -45.77 3.38 2.47
CA ALA A 756 -45.53 4.18 1.25
C ALA A 756 -46.53 5.34 1.07
N THR A 757 -47.77 5.20 1.56
CA THR A 757 -48.82 6.23 1.56
C THR A 757 -48.52 7.44 2.46
N SER A 758 -47.62 7.31 3.43
CA SER A 758 -47.20 8.38 4.35
C SER A 758 -45.95 9.14 3.90
N ARG A 759 -45.20 8.60 2.92
CA ARG A 759 -43.96 9.21 2.38
C ARG A 759 -44.21 10.24 1.28
N ALA A 760 -45.46 10.36 0.80
CA ALA A 760 -45.85 11.20 -0.33
C ALA A 760 -46.59 12.49 0.09
N ARG A 761 -46.54 12.89 1.37
CA ARG A 761 -47.19 14.10 1.90
C ARG A 761 -46.20 15.17 2.29
#